data_AF-E2BYL2-F1
#
_entry.id   AF-E2BYL2-F1
#
_cell.length_a   1.000
_cell.length_b   1.000
_cell.length_c   1.000
_cell.angle_alpha   90.00
_cell.angle_beta   90.00
_cell.angle_gamma   90.00
#
_symmetry.space_group_name_H-M   'P 1'
#
loop_
_entity.id
_entity.type
_entity.pdbx_description
1 polymer ?
#
loop_
_entity_poly.entity_id
_entity_poly.type
_entity_poly.pdbx_seq_one_letter_code
_entity_poly.pdbx_strand_id
1 'polypeptide(L)'
;MQMRMQQIGHFFKLYWRMVFAILWALLPLPALIMYNYPESRCAYIMFLIGGYWVTECMPVGITSLIPIVLFPLFGILSTQETCVCYMNDTIMVFIGGLILAIATEHSNLHLRIALIVMKTLGCSHAKLLGGLCTVTTFISMWIANAAATALMIPIVFAVLRELEKQGLAKVFDVREDPERPDAEPDIKPTKLAKAYLLAAAYSATFGGTGTIVGTPTNLAFKGIYEYNFPGAEPIAFGDWIVASFPQMVTNSFFLWLYLRVAFLGYLRPRSKDAEMAKIGEEGEAIANQVQNVIGQNLKNLGHMTFHETSVATLFLGCVFLWIFRAPGFIRGWSELLTDINLGDSVPVIFVCVLMFFIPKEPVFVRFYSKDPSKRATGPSEGLITWDVIRTKLPWRLVFLLGSGFAISKANSVSGFARRLGQALMPLKELPPLLMLTLVLVFVSTMTEFTSNVGTANILLPIVAHMCSAMEIHPLYLMMPVTLMCSYAFRLPVATPPNAIVSISGHIPTSALIAAGCFPAVYSVIVQVIFFPTWGVFIYGIREFPDWARKPEDTKLRLTWRFVKTYRKIIFAVCWAIFPIPLIVIYDSLEIRCAYVVLLMAGYWVSECFPMAVTSLIPIVLFPSLGILDTIDTCTCYMNDTIMVFIGGLILAVAIEHCNLHMRIALGVVKMVGFSHAKLLGGLCAVTTLISMWVSNTAATAMMVPIIFAVLRELEQAGRSGVSKLNIHRAIAMDGLFNDNNISSEIRPTRVTRAYMLAAAYCSTFGGTGTLVGTGTNLTFKGIYESIFPTAETISFTHWMIASFPQMVINSFLTWLYLRIAYLGYLRPRSKDAQLAAIGAEGEAITRQVIQEKYKDLGPLSFHESGVTVLFIMCVLLWIFRKPEFIVGWAELLTDVELKDSVPVIFVSILMFFIPKDPSFIHSFSRDPAKRPKSSSEGLMTWKIIETKMPWGLIFLLGGGFAISRGTVNSCLAKKVGESMLPLQHLPPIVILFLVCLLIGTITEFTSNVGIANITLPVIAQMCVVMKLHPMYLMVPATLMCSFSFRLPVGTPPNAIIATQGHIPTKWLITGGFAPAIYSLIVQVILFPTWGVYVFGISDFPEWAVPQMLNANVRCAVP
;
A
#
# COMPACT_ATOMS: atom_id res chain seq x y z
N MET A 1 -26.54 -32.93 -30.62
CA MET A 1 -25.38 -32.04 -30.85
C MET A 1 -25.54 -30.69 -30.15
N GLN A 2 -26.57 -29.88 -30.48
CA GLN A 2 -26.85 -28.55 -29.90
C GLN A 2 -26.65 -28.43 -28.39
N MET A 3 -27.17 -29.36 -27.57
CA MET A 3 -27.02 -29.30 -26.10
C MET A 3 -25.55 -29.26 -25.63
N ARG A 4 -24.63 -29.96 -26.32
CA ARG A 4 -23.19 -29.85 -26.04
C ARG A 4 -22.62 -28.51 -26.47
N MET A 5 -23.05 -27.95 -27.60
CA MET A 5 -22.63 -26.60 -28.02
C MET A 5 -23.12 -25.52 -27.04
N GLN A 6 -24.34 -25.65 -26.52
CA GLN A 6 -24.85 -24.78 -25.45
C GLN A 6 -24.06 -24.94 -24.14
N GLN A 7 -23.71 -26.17 -23.75
CA GLN A 7 -22.86 -26.43 -22.59
C GLN A 7 -21.45 -25.83 -22.75
N ILE A 8 -20.84 -25.97 -23.94
CA ILE A 8 -19.55 -25.35 -24.28
C ILE A 8 -19.67 -23.82 -24.22
N GLY A 9 -20.68 -23.23 -24.86
CA GLY A 9 -20.92 -21.78 -24.81
C GLY A 9 -21.15 -21.25 -23.39
N HIS A 10 -21.82 -22.01 -22.53
CA HIS A 10 -22.03 -21.66 -21.12
C HIS A 10 -20.73 -21.79 -20.30
N PHE A 11 -19.95 -22.84 -20.51
CA PHE A 11 -18.62 -23.02 -19.92
C PHE A 11 -17.69 -21.85 -20.29
N PHE A 12 -17.57 -21.51 -21.57
CA PHE A 12 -16.79 -20.35 -21.99
C PHE A 12 -17.35 -19.05 -21.38
N LYS A 13 -18.67 -18.83 -21.36
CA LYS A 13 -19.26 -17.62 -20.73
C LYS A 13 -18.95 -17.51 -19.23
N LEU A 14 -18.82 -18.64 -18.51
CA LEU A 14 -18.46 -18.67 -17.08
C LEU A 14 -16.95 -18.50 -16.83
N TYR A 15 -16.10 -19.16 -17.63
CA TYR A 15 -14.66 -19.29 -17.35
C TYR A 15 -13.75 -18.52 -18.33
N TRP A 16 -14.31 -17.63 -19.17
CA TRP A 16 -13.56 -16.92 -20.22
C TRP A 16 -12.29 -16.22 -19.72
N ARG A 17 -12.28 -15.66 -18.50
CA ARG A 17 -11.11 -14.98 -17.93
C ARG A 17 -9.92 -15.92 -17.75
N MET A 18 -10.16 -17.08 -17.14
CA MET A 18 -9.13 -18.10 -16.90
C MET A 18 -8.64 -18.69 -18.23
N VAL A 19 -9.57 -18.99 -19.15
CA VAL A 19 -9.25 -19.56 -20.46
C VAL A 19 -8.49 -18.57 -21.33
N PHE A 20 -8.91 -17.29 -21.34
CA PHE A 20 -8.20 -16.22 -22.05
C PHE A 20 -6.79 -16.04 -21.49
N ALA A 21 -6.62 -15.90 -20.18
CA ALA A 21 -5.31 -15.67 -19.58
C ALA A 21 -4.31 -16.79 -19.94
N ILE A 22 -4.71 -18.06 -19.82
CA ILE A 22 -3.88 -19.21 -20.18
C ILE A 22 -3.56 -19.22 -21.68
N LEU A 23 -4.57 -19.08 -22.55
CA LEU A 23 -4.35 -19.13 -24.01
C LEU A 23 -3.55 -17.93 -24.52
N TRP A 24 -3.71 -16.74 -23.93
CA TRP A 24 -2.98 -15.53 -24.31
C TRP A 24 -1.49 -15.59 -23.95
N ALA A 25 -1.14 -16.30 -22.87
CA ALA A 25 0.26 -16.61 -22.56
C ALA A 25 0.85 -17.66 -23.51
N LEU A 26 0.09 -18.72 -23.83
CA LEU A 26 0.56 -19.81 -24.69
C LEU A 26 0.65 -19.43 -26.18
N LEU A 27 -0.19 -18.53 -26.67
CA LEU A 27 -0.26 -18.15 -28.09
C LEU A 27 1.06 -17.59 -28.67
N PRO A 28 1.73 -16.59 -28.05
CA PRO A 28 3.01 -16.08 -28.54
C PRO A 28 4.24 -16.91 -28.09
N LEU A 29 4.08 -17.90 -27.21
CA LEU A 29 5.20 -18.66 -26.64
C LEU A 29 6.04 -19.43 -27.70
N PRO A 30 5.46 -20.08 -28.74
CA PRO A 30 6.25 -20.72 -29.80
C PRO A 30 7.11 -19.73 -30.59
N ALA A 31 6.62 -18.51 -30.82
CA ALA A 31 7.38 -17.46 -31.49
C ALA A 31 8.57 -16.99 -30.63
N LEU A 32 8.39 -16.90 -29.31
CA LEU A 32 9.49 -16.58 -28.39
C LEU A 32 10.57 -17.66 -28.35
N ILE A 33 10.18 -18.94 -28.41
CA ILE A 33 11.12 -20.07 -28.44
C ILE A 33 11.98 -20.04 -29.72
N MET A 34 11.40 -19.68 -30.87
CA MET A 34 12.15 -19.55 -32.14
C MET A 34 12.98 -18.26 -32.24
N TYR A 35 12.54 -17.16 -31.62
CA TYR A 35 13.19 -15.86 -31.64
C TYR A 35 13.56 -15.42 -30.22
N ASN A 36 14.64 -15.97 -29.67
CA ASN A 36 15.00 -15.82 -28.25
C ASN A 36 15.92 -14.61 -27.96
N TYR A 37 15.64 -13.44 -28.54
CA TYR A 37 16.41 -12.21 -28.30
C TYR A 37 15.84 -11.39 -27.12
N PRO A 38 16.62 -10.53 -26.45
CA PRO A 38 16.13 -9.66 -25.38
C PRO A 38 14.91 -8.81 -25.80
N GLU A 39 14.89 -8.31 -27.04
CA GLU A 39 13.77 -7.53 -27.58
C GLU A 39 12.48 -8.36 -27.65
N SER A 40 12.57 -9.62 -28.05
CA SER A 40 11.42 -10.52 -28.22
C SER A 40 10.90 -11.01 -26.89
N ARG A 41 11.79 -11.25 -25.91
CA ARG A 41 11.40 -11.51 -24.52
C ARG A 41 10.64 -10.32 -23.93
N CYS A 42 11.12 -9.09 -24.16
CA CYS A 42 10.43 -7.88 -23.69
C CYS A 42 9.07 -7.70 -24.39
N ALA A 43 9.01 -7.90 -25.70
CA ALA A 43 7.78 -7.85 -26.49
C ALA A 43 6.74 -8.89 -26.02
N TYR A 44 7.16 -10.13 -25.72
CA TYR A 44 6.30 -11.16 -25.15
C TYR A 44 5.70 -10.73 -23.81
N ILE A 45 6.51 -10.20 -22.88
CA ILE A 45 6.03 -9.74 -21.57
C ILE A 45 5.10 -8.53 -21.71
N MET A 46 5.41 -7.58 -22.60
CA MET A 46 4.52 -6.46 -22.92
C MET A 46 3.18 -6.92 -23.50
N PHE A 47 3.20 -7.87 -24.45
CA PHE A 47 1.98 -8.41 -25.08
C PHE A 47 1.12 -9.17 -24.07
N LEU A 48 1.76 -9.95 -23.19
CA LEU A 48 1.13 -10.68 -22.11
C LEU A 48 0.44 -9.75 -21.10
N ILE A 49 1.20 -8.84 -20.49
CA ILE A 49 0.70 -7.86 -19.50
C ILE A 49 -0.33 -6.93 -20.15
N GLY A 50 -0.08 -6.49 -21.38
CA GLY A 50 -0.99 -5.67 -22.16
C GLY A 50 -2.34 -6.33 -22.37
N GLY A 51 -2.38 -7.57 -22.85
CA GLY A 51 -3.63 -8.33 -23.00
C GLY A 51 -4.35 -8.58 -21.67
N TYR A 52 -3.62 -8.77 -20.58
CA TYR A 52 -4.19 -8.90 -19.24
C TYR A 52 -4.78 -7.58 -18.70
N TRP A 53 -4.17 -6.43 -19.00
CA TRP A 53 -4.72 -5.09 -18.69
C TRP A 53 -5.87 -4.66 -19.62
N VAL A 54 -5.85 -5.07 -20.88
CA VAL A 54 -6.93 -4.86 -21.87
C VAL A 54 -8.20 -5.58 -21.44
N THR A 55 -8.08 -6.85 -21.05
CA THR A 55 -9.24 -7.72 -20.78
C THR A 55 -9.71 -7.71 -19.32
N GLU A 56 -8.91 -7.18 -18.39
CA GLU A 56 -9.07 -7.37 -16.94
C GLU A 56 -9.40 -8.83 -16.56
N CYS A 57 -8.77 -9.79 -17.24
CA CYS A 57 -8.90 -11.22 -16.91
C CYS A 57 -8.33 -11.53 -15.51
N MET A 58 -7.35 -10.74 -15.07
CA MET A 58 -6.85 -10.66 -13.69
C MET A 58 -7.08 -9.25 -13.12
N PRO A 59 -7.21 -9.10 -11.78
CA PRO A 59 -7.24 -7.79 -11.16
C PRO A 59 -5.96 -7.00 -11.45
N VAL A 60 -6.09 -5.76 -11.92
CA VAL A 60 -4.98 -4.92 -12.41
C VAL A 60 -3.83 -4.77 -11.41
N GLY A 61 -4.11 -4.80 -10.09
CA GLY A 61 -3.11 -4.77 -9.02
C GLY A 61 -2.26 -6.04 -8.85
N ILE A 62 -2.69 -7.18 -9.40
CA ILE A 62 -1.90 -8.41 -9.49
C ILE A 62 -1.21 -8.50 -10.85
N THR A 63 -1.90 -8.08 -11.92
CA THR A 63 -1.28 -7.96 -13.25
C THR A 63 -0.04 -7.06 -13.21
N SER A 64 -0.07 -6.01 -12.39
CA SER A 64 1.06 -5.12 -12.16
C SER A 64 2.18 -5.69 -11.28
N LEU A 65 2.05 -6.87 -10.67
CA LEU A 65 3.16 -7.56 -9.98
C LEU A 65 3.89 -8.57 -10.90
N ILE A 66 3.32 -8.90 -12.06
CA ILE A 66 3.91 -9.83 -13.04
C ILE A 66 5.34 -9.43 -13.48
N PRO A 67 5.70 -8.14 -13.69
CA PRO A 67 7.08 -7.74 -14.02
C PRO A 67 8.14 -8.28 -13.05
N ILE A 68 7.86 -8.30 -11.75
CA ILE A 68 8.78 -8.71 -10.67
C ILE A 68 9.21 -10.17 -10.84
N VAL A 69 8.34 -11.01 -11.43
CA VAL A 69 8.65 -12.41 -11.74
C VAL A 69 9.24 -12.53 -13.14
N LEU A 70 8.62 -11.91 -14.16
CA LEU A 70 8.97 -12.19 -15.55
C LEU A 70 10.21 -11.45 -16.08
N PHE A 71 10.49 -10.20 -15.67
CA PHE A 71 11.70 -9.52 -16.15
C PHE A 71 12.99 -10.17 -15.64
N PRO A 72 13.08 -10.67 -14.39
CA PRO A 72 14.21 -11.49 -13.96
C PRO A 72 14.22 -12.86 -14.62
N LEU A 73 13.08 -13.58 -14.68
CA LEU A 73 13.02 -14.95 -15.22
C LEU A 73 13.29 -15.05 -16.73
N PHE A 74 13.10 -13.97 -17.49
CA PHE A 74 13.53 -13.88 -18.89
C PHE A 74 14.87 -13.15 -19.08
N GLY A 75 15.56 -12.77 -18.00
CA GLY A 75 16.89 -12.15 -18.04
C GLY A 75 16.92 -10.76 -18.70
N ILE A 76 15.92 -9.92 -18.42
CA ILE A 76 15.81 -8.55 -19.00
C ILE A 76 16.23 -7.48 -17.99
N LEU A 77 15.88 -7.66 -16.71
CA LEU A 77 16.26 -6.79 -15.58
C LEU A 77 16.51 -7.67 -14.37
N SER A 78 17.41 -7.26 -13.48
CA SER A 78 17.56 -7.94 -12.19
C SER A 78 16.31 -7.81 -11.31
N THR A 79 16.18 -8.70 -10.33
CA THR A 79 15.09 -8.63 -9.33
C THR A 79 15.07 -7.26 -8.65
N GLN A 80 16.25 -6.74 -8.27
CA GLN A 80 16.37 -5.47 -7.54
C GLN A 80 16.04 -4.24 -8.39
N GLU A 81 16.52 -4.16 -9.64
CA GLU A 81 16.14 -3.06 -10.56
C GLU A 81 14.63 -3.01 -10.82
N THR A 82 14.02 -4.20 -10.96
CA THR A 82 12.58 -4.31 -11.17
C THR A 82 11.79 -3.83 -9.96
N CYS A 83 12.21 -4.17 -8.74
CA CYS A 83 11.58 -3.71 -7.50
C CYS A 83 11.64 -2.18 -7.31
N VAL A 84 12.78 -1.55 -7.60
CA VAL A 84 12.99 -0.10 -7.42
C VAL A 84 12.02 0.74 -8.27
N CYS A 85 11.62 0.24 -9.44
CA CYS A 85 10.65 0.92 -10.30
C CYS A 85 9.26 1.13 -9.65
N TYR A 86 8.95 0.42 -8.56
CA TYR A 86 7.66 0.53 -7.86
C TYR A 86 7.57 1.66 -6.82
N MET A 87 8.64 2.44 -6.60
CA MET A 87 8.61 3.56 -5.65
C MET A 87 9.60 4.69 -6.03
N ASN A 88 9.13 5.66 -6.81
CA ASN A 88 9.89 6.85 -7.26
C ASN A 88 9.20 8.16 -6.82
N ASP A 89 9.81 9.32 -7.11
CA ASP A 89 9.25 10.65 -6.77
C ASP A 89 7.82 10.82 -7.29
N THR A 90 7.56 10.41 -8.55
CA THR A 90 6.24 10.48 -9.18
C THR A 90 5.17 9.66 -8.41
N ILE A 91 5.53 8.51 -7.86
CA ILE A 91 4.65 7.69 -7.01
C ILE A 91 4.47 8.32 -5.63
N MET A 92 5.49 8.96 -5.06
CA MET A 92 5.35 9.72 -3.81
C MET A 92 4.44 10.94 -3.98
N VAL A 93 4.52 11.64 -5.13
CA VAL A 93 3.57 12.69 -5.53
C VAL A 93 2.15 12.13 -5.61
N PHE A 94 1.96 10.95 -6.22
CA PHE A 94 0.65 10.31 -6.33
C PHE A 94 0.05 9.95 -4.95
N ILE A 95 0.84 9.33 -4.08
CA ILE A 95 0.42 8.93 -2.73
C ILE A 95 0.06 10.19 -1.92
N GLY A 96 0.89 11.23 -1.95
CA GLY A 96 0.60 12.51 -1.30
C GLY A 96 -0.66 13.18 -1.84
N GLY A 97 -0.83 13.23 -3.17
CA GLY A 97 -2.02 13.78 -3.82
C GLY A 97 -3.30 13.03 -3.45
N LEU A 98 -3.25 11.69 -3.37
CA LEU A 98 -4.36 10.86 -2.89
C LEU A 98 -4.69 11.13 -1.41
N ILE A 99 -3.69 11.26 -0.54
CA ILE A 99 -3.90 11.58 0.88
C ILE A 99 -4.55 12.97 1.02
N LEU A 100 -4.09 13.95 0.25
CA LEU A 100 -4.64 15.31 0.19
C LEU A 100 -6.10 15.34 -0.33
N ALA A 101 -6.41 14.52 -1.33
CA ALA A 101 -7.78 14.31 -1.81
C ALA A 101 -8.67 13.64 -0.74
N ILE A 102 -8.16 12.60 -0.06
CA ILE A 102 -8.88 11.89 1.02
C ILE A 102 -9.13 12.81 2.23
N ALA A 103 -8.22 13.74 2.56
CA ALA A 103 -8.45 14.76 3.59
C ALA A 103 -9.53 15.77 3.18
N THR A 104 -9.53 16.18 1.90
CA THR A 104 -10.59 17.03 1.29
C THR A 104 -11.95 16.34 1.25
N GLU A 105 -11.96 15.00 1.12
CA GLU A 105 -13.16 14.18 1.26
C GLU A 105 -13.61 14.10 2.74
N HIS A 106 -12.73 13.67 3.65
CA HIS A 106 -13.02 13.44 5.06
C HIS A 106 -13.45 14.69 5.85
N SER A 107 -13.09 15.88 5.36
CA SER A 107 -13.51 17.18 5.91
C SER A 107 -14.84 17.70 5.36
N ASN A 108 -15.45 17.07 4.34
CA ASN A 108 -16.63 17.57 3.60
C ASN A 108 -16.42 18.90 2.86
N LEU A 109 -15.19 19.42 2.78
CA LEU A 109 -14.85 20.68 2.12
C LEU A 109 -15.33 20.73 0.65
N HIS A 110 -15.15 19.61 -0.06
CA HIS A 110 -15.62 19.42 -1.44
C HIS A 110 -17.13 19.69 -1.61
N LEU A 111 -17.96 19.24 -0.67
CA LEU A 111 -19.42 19.34 -0.74
C LEU A 111 -19.86 20.79 -0.53
N ARG A 112 -19.20 21.52 0.38
CA ARG A 112 -19.43 22.95 0.58
C ARG A 112 -19.05 23.75 -0.67
N ILE A 113 -17.91 23.45 -1.30
CA ILE A 113 -17.49 24.08 -2.57
C ILE A 113 -18.53 23.83 -3.67
N ALA A 114 -18.96 22.58 -3.86
CA ALA A 114 -19.97 22.23 -4.87
C ALA A 114 -21.29 22.99 -4.66
N LEU A 115 -21.80 23.04 -3.42
CA LEU A 115 -23.04 23.75 -3.08
C LEU A 115 -22.93 25.27 -3.24
N ILE A 116 -21.77 25.87 -2.93
CA ILE A 116 -21.52 27.30 -3.17
C ILE A 116 -21.56 27.63 -4.67
N VAL A 117 -20.87 26.85 -5.50
CA VAL A 117 -20.78 27.13 -6.94
C VAL A 117 -22.10 26.84 -7.66
N MET A 118 -22.85 25.81 -7.26
CA MET A 118 -24.21 25.60 -7.77
C MET A 118 -25.15 26.74 -7.34
N LYS A 119 -25.00 27.28 -6.12
CA LYS A 119 -25.77 28.45 -5.68
C LYS A 119 -25.46 29.70 -6.51
N THR A 120 -24.20 29.94 -6.90
CA THR A 120 -23.81 31.17 -7.62
C THR A 120 -24.16 31.16 -9.10
N LEU A 121 -24.20 30.00 -9.76
CA LEU A 121 -24.42 29.92 -11.21
C LEU A 121 -25.91 29.96 -11.63
N GLY A 122 -26.82 29.70 -10.69
CA GLY A 122 -28.25 29.95 -10.87
C GLY A 122 -29.01 28.89 -11.68
N CYS A 123 -30.29 29.19 -11.91
CA CYS A 123 -31.33 28.16 -11.76
C CYS A 123 -31.91 27.62 -13.08
N SER A 124 -31.54 28.19 -14.23
CA SER A 124 -31.97 27.71 -15.55
C SER A 124 -31.31 26.37 -15.90
N HIS A 125 -32.01 25.45 -16.56
CA HIS A 125 -31.45 24.16 -17.03
C HIS A 125 -30.09 24.31 -17.75
N ALA A 126 -29.91 25.35 -18.58
CA ALA A 126 -28.63 25.59 -19.27
C ALA A 126 -27.51 26.13 -18.35
N LYS A 127 -27.88 26.88 -17.29
CA LYS A 127 -26.96 27.39 -16.27
C LYS A 127 -26.58 26.31 -15.25
N LEU A 128 -27.56 25.53 -14.79
CA LEU A 128 -27.38 24.36 -13.92
C LEU A 128 -26.49 23.31 -14.60
N LEU A 129 -26.76 22.96 -15.86
CA LEU A 129 -25.92 22.03 -16.62
C LEU A 129 -24.48 22.56 -16.79
N GLY A 130 -24.31 23.87 -17.04
CA GLY A 130 -23.00 24.51 -17.13
C GLY A 130 -22.25 24.50 -15.79
N GLY A 131 -22.93 24.82 -14.69
CA GLY A 131 -22.36 24.76 -13.35
C GLY A 131 -22.02 23.33 -12.92
N LEU A 132 -22.85 22.35 -13.28
CA LEU A 132 -22.54 20.94 -13.06
C LEU A 132 -21.28 20.53 -13.82
N CYS A 133 -21.11 20.96 -15.07
CA CYS A 133 -19.88 20.73 -15.83
C CYS A 133 -18.67 21.39 -15.13
N THR A 134 -18.73 22.70 -14.87
CA THR A 134 -17.62 23.47 -14.25
C THR A 134 -17.22 22.93 -12.87
N VAL A 135 -18.19 22.59 -12.01
CA VAL A 135 -17.92 21.99 -10.69
C VAL A 135 -17.28 20.62 -10.82
N THR A 136 -17.79 19.77 -11.71
CA THR A 136 -17.23 18.42 -11.92
C THR A 136 -15.81 18.49 -12.49
N THR A 137 -15.58 19.34 -13.51
CA THR A 137 -14.25 19.62 -14.07
C THR A 137 -13.30 20.10 -12.98
N PHE A 138 -13.70 21.09 -12.18
CA PHE A 138 -12.85 21.64 -11.11
C PHE A 138 -12.58 20.63 -9.98
N ILE A 139 -13.55 19.85 -9.53
CA ILE A 139 -13.31 18.80 -8.51
C ILE A 139 -12.36 17.73 -9.06
N SER A 140 -12.53 17.33 -10.32
CA SER A 140 -11.71 16.28 -10.94
C SER A 140 -10.29 16.72 -11.27
N MET A 141 -9.97 18.01 -11.23
CA MET A 141 -8.58 18.50 -11.27
C MET A 141 -7.75 18.02 -10.07
N TRP A 142 -8.39 17.69 -8.95
CA TRP A 142 -7.73 17.46 -7.66
C TRP A 142 -8.07 16.10 -7.03
N ILE A 143 -9.15 15.45 -7.50
CA ILE A 143 -9.67 14.17 -7.01
C ILE A 143 -9.88 13.27 -8.23
N ALA A 144 -9.42 12.02 -8.18
CA ALA A 144 -9.49 11.09 -9.30
C ALA A 144 -10.92 10.97 -9.89
N ASN A 145 -11.02 11.00 -11.22
CA ASN A 145 -12.28 11.11 -11.98
C ASN A 145 -13.42 10.20 -11.47
N ALA A 146 -13.09 8.96 -11.10
CA ALA A 146 -14.04 7.99 -10.55
C ALA A 146 -14.75 8.49 -9.28
N ALA A 147 -13.98 9.07 -8.34
CA ALA A 147 -14.51 9.62 -7.10
C ALA A 147 -15.21 10.96 -7.33
N ALA A 148 -14.71 11.81 -8.25
CA ALA A 148 -15.39 13.04 -8.65
C ALA A 148 -16.80 12.74 -9.21
N THR A 149 -16.95 11.80 -10.15
CA THR A 149 -18.27 11.42 -10.67
C THR A 149 -19.14 10.73 -9.61
N ALA A 150 -18.59 9.82 -8.79
CA ALA A 150 -19.35 9.17 -7.71
C ALA A 150 -19.92 10.16 -6.68
N LEU A 151 -19.18 11.23 -6.38
CA LEU A 151 -19.57 12.34 -5.50
C LEU A 151 -20.64 13.24 -6.15
N MET A 152 -20.55 13.48 -7.45
CA MET A 152 -21.52 14.29 -8.19
C MET A 152 -22.83 13.54 -8.49
N ILE A 153 -22.86 12.20 -8.53
CA ILE A 153 -24.09 11.41 -8.78
C ILE A 153 -25.22 11.70 -7.77
N PRO A 154 -25.02 11.63 -6.43
CA PRO A 154 -26.05 11.98 -5.47
C PRO A 154 -26.55 13.43 -5.61
N ILE A 155 -25.66 14.35 -5.97
CA ILE A 155 -25.99 15.76 -6.21
C ILE A 155 -26.88 15.90 -7.47
N VAL A 156 -26.53 15.21 -8.56
CA VAL A 156 -27.33 15.16 -9.78
C VAL A 156 -28.72 14.59 -9.49
N PHE A 157 -28.83 13.49 -8.74
CA PHE A 157 -30.13 12.93 -8.37
C PHE A 157 -30.93 13.80 -7.39
N ALA A 158 -30.28 14.55 -6.50
CA ALA A 158 -30.97 15.52 -5.65
C ALA A 158 -31.58 16.66 -6.48
N VAL A 159 -30.85 17.21 -7.45
CA VAL A 159 -31.35 18.24 -8.37
C VAL A 159 -32.47 17.68 -9.27
N LEU A 160 -32.25 16.52 -9.89
CA LEU A 160 -33.25 15.90 -10.78
C LEU A 160 -34.56 15.54 -10.05
N ARG A 161 -34.49 14.97 -8.85
CA ARG A 161 -35.69 14.65 -8.04
C ARG A 161 -36.43 15.89 -7.57
N GLU A 162 -35.74 17.00 -7.30
CA GLU A 162 -36.44 18.23 -6.92
C GLU A 162 -37.14 18.87 -8.14
N LEU A 163 -36.52 18.84 -9.33
CA LEU A 163 -37.19 19.24 -10.57
C LEU A 163 -38.43 18.37 -10.88
N GLU A 164 -38.42 17.10 -10.48
CA GLU A 164 -39.53 16.15 -10.66
C GLU A 164 -40.70 16.40 -9.70
N LYS A 165 -40.43 16.62 -8.40
CA LYS A 165 -41.47 16.99 -7.42
C LYS A 165 -42.25 18.25 -7.81
N GLN A 166 -41.55 19.23 -8.40
CA GLN A 166 -42.12 20.52 -8.79
C GLN A 166 -42.72 20.47 -10.22
N GLY A 167 -42.82 19.29 -10.84
CA GLY A 167 -43.44 19.10 -12.16
C GLY A 167 -42.64 19.62 -13.36
N LEU A 168 -41.45 20.22 -13.15
CA LEU A 168 -40.63 20.82 -14.20
C LEU A 168 -39.92 19.79 -15.10
N ALA A 169 -39.60 18.61 -14.58
CA ALA A 169 -38.93 17.58 -15.36
C ALA A 169 -39.19 16.16 -14.86
N LYS A 170 -39.61 15.28 -15.77
CA LYS A 170 -39.63 13.83 -15.53
C LYS A 170 -38.21 13.26 -15.63
N VAL A 171 -37.77 12.46 -14.67
CA VAL A 171 -36.41 11.88 -14.62
C VAL A 171 -36.37 10.55 -15.37
N PHE A 172 -37.40 9.71 -15.18
CA PHE A 172 -37.52 8.42 -15.84
C PHE A 172 -38.87 8.28 -16.56
N ASP A 173 -38.84 7.89 -17.84
CA ASP A 173 -39.99 7.32 -18.51
C ASP A 173 -40.10 5.84 -18.13
N VAL A 174 -41.06 5.52 -17.28
CA VAL A 174 -41.52 4.15 -17.01
C VAL A 174 -42.49 3.75 -18.12
N ARG A 175 -42.32 2.55 -18.68
CA ARG A 175 -43.33 1.89 -19.53
C ARG A 175 -43.66 0.51 -18.97
N GLU A 176 -44.93 0.28 -18.71
CA GLU A 176 -45.49 -1.02 -18.40
C GLU A 176 -45.91 -1.70 -19.71
N ASP A 177 -45.72 -3.02 -19.80
CA ASP A 177 -46.09 -3.81 -20.97
C ASP A 177 -47.54 -4.33 -20.78
N PRO A 178 -48.53 -3.85 -21.57
CA PRO A 178 -49.92 -4.26 -21.41
C PRO A 178 -50.18 -5.73 -21.76
N GLU A 179 -49.24 -6.41 -22.45
CA GLU A 179 -49.31 -7.85 -22.70
C GLU A 179 -48.67 -8.68 -21.57
N ARG A 180 -47.92 -8.05 -20.64
CA ARG A 180 -47.17 -8.72 -19.56
C ARG A 180 -47.10 -7.88 -18.27
N PRO A 181 -48.19 -7.79 -17.48
CA PRO A 181 -48.21 -7.05 -16.22
C PRO A 181 -47.25 -7.59 -15.14
N ASP A 182 -46.79 -8.84 -15.26
CA ASP A 182 -45.83 -9.46 -14.32
C ASP A 182 -44.34 -9.14 -14.63
N ALA A 183 -44.06 -8.38 -15.69
CA ALA A 183 -42.69 -8.04 -16.09
C ALA A 183 -42.14 -6.82 -15.35
N GLU A 184 -40.83 -6.77 -15.10
CA GLU A 184 -40.17 -5.55 -14.59
C GLU A 184 -40.40 -4.38 -15.58
N PRO A 185 -40.91 -3.22 -15.14
CA PRO A 185 -41.26 -2.14 -16.05
C PRO A 185 -40.02 -1.51 -16.69
N ASP A 186 -40.18 -1.07 -17.93
CA ASP A 186 -39.10 -0.50 -18.74
C ASP A 186 -38.80 0.95 -18.31
N ILE A 187 -37.96 1.09 -17.28
CA ILE A 187 -37.51 2.36 -16.72
C ILE A 187 -36.36 2.93 -17.57
N LYS A 188 -36.64 3.98 -18.35
CA LYS A 188 -35.64 4.65 -19.21
C LYS A 188 -35.44 6.13 -18.79
N PRO A 189 -34.20 6.60 -18.55
CA PRO A 189 -33.94 8.00 -18.20
C PRO A 189 -34.32 8.94 -19.36
N THR A 190 -34.92 10.10 -19.05
CA THR A 190 -35.27 11.12 -20.05
C THR A 190 -34.03 11.78 -20.66
N LYS A 191 -34.19 12.56 -21.73
CA LYS A 191 -33.07 13.32 -22.34
C LYS A 191 -32.45 14.31 -21.35
N LEU A 192 -33.26 14.91 -20.47
CA LEU A 192 -32.76 15.82 -19.43
C LEU A 192 -31.90 15.06 -18.40
N ALA A 193 -32.41 13.95 -17.86
CA ALA A 193 -31.66 13.11 -16.93
C ALA A 193 -30.32 12.63 -17.53
N LYS A 194 -30.34 12.19 -18.80
CA LYS A 194 -29.12 11.86 -19.56
C LYS A 194 -28.15 13.03 -19.64
N ALA A 195 -28.60 14.25 -19.95
CA ALA A 195 -27.72 15.42 -20.05
C ALA A 195 -26.96 15.70 -18.74
N TYR A 196 -27.66 15.68 -17.60
CA TYR A 196 -27.07 15.93 -16.29
C TYR A 196 -26.12 14.81 -15.87
N LEU A 197 -26.49 13.54 -16.09
CA LEU A 197 -25.63 12.40 -15.78
C LEU A 197 -24.35 12.42 -16.65
N LEU A 198 -24.48 12.63 -17.96
CA LEU A 198 -23.33 12.68 -18.88
C LEU A 198 -22.42 13.88 -18.60
N ALA A 199 -22.96 15.03 -18.15
CA ALA A 199 -22.16 16.14 -17.66
C ALA A 199 -21.28 15.72 -16.47
N ALA A 200 -21.81 14.95 -15.50
CA ALA A 200 -21.05 14.48 -14.34
C ALA A 200 -20.00 13.39 -14.66
N ALA A 201 -20.14 12.66 -15.77
CA ALA A 201 -19.10 11.75 -16.25
C ALA A 201 -18.04 12.46 -17.11
N TYR A 202 -18.46 13.06 -18.22
CA TYR A 202 -17.52 13.56 -19.24
C TYR A 202 -16.74 14.79 -18.75
N SER A 203 -17.31 15.61 -17.86
CA SER A 203 -16.60 16.74 -17.26
C SER A 203 -15.54 16.30 -16.25
N ALA A 204 -15.75 15.17 -15.54
CA ALA A 204 -14.70 14.59 -14.70
C ALA A 204 -13.54 14.09 -15.57
N THR A 205 -13.86 13.39 -16.67
CA THR A 205 -12.90 12.92 -17.66
C THR A 205 -12.04 14.05 -18.24
N PHE A 206 -12.61 15.23 -18.54
CA PHE A 206 -11.82 16.41 -18.91
C PHE A 206 -11.07 17.02 -17.73
N GLY A 207 -11.73 17.23 -16.57
CA GLY A 207 -11.15 17.86 -15.39
C GLY A 207 -9.88 17.17 -14.88
N GLY A 208 -9.83 15.84 -14.94
CA GLY A 208 -8.63 15.06 -14.62
C GLY A 208 -7.38 15.51 -15.38
N THR A 209 -7.51 15.99 -16.63
CA THR A 209 -6.36 16.45 -17.43
C THR A 209 -5.75 17.77 -16.96
N GLY A 210 -6.48 18.60 -16.21
CA GLY A 210 -6.09 19.98 -15.88
C GLY A 210 -4.92 20.13 -14.90
N THR A 211 -4.60 19.12 -14.09
CA THR A 211 -3.40 19.10 -13.23
C THR A 211 -2.69 17.76 -13.36
N ILE A 212 -1.44 17.69 -12.93
CA ILE A 212 -0.66 16.45 -13.00
C ILE A 212 -1.23 15.35 -12.08
N VAL A 213 -2.01 15.70 -11.05
CA VAL A 213 -2.58 14.75 -10.05
C VAL A 213 -3.99 14.27 -10.41
N GLY A 214 -4.76 15.03 -11.20
CA GLY A 214 -6.19 14.78 -11.43
C GLY A 214 -6.53 13.42 -12.04
N THR A 215 -5.69 12.90 -12.94
CA THR A 215 -5.80 11.53 -13.48
C THR A 215 -4.45 10.79 -13.44
N PRO A 216 -4.40 9.48 -13.08
CA PRO A 216 -3.14 8.75 -13.00
C PRO A 216 -2.43 8.59 -14.36
N THR A 217 -3.10 8.83 -15.49
CA THR A 217 -2.46 8.92 -16.82
C THR A 217 -1.42 10.03 -16.89
N ASN A 218 -1.66 11.19 -16.28
CA ASN A 218 -0.71 12.31 -16.26
C ASN A 218 0.55 11.97 -15.44
N LEU A 219 0.39 11.18 -14.38
CA LEU A 219 1.50 10.70 -13.52
C LEU A 219 2.29 9.58 -14.19
N ALA A 220 1.60 8.66 -14.88
CA ALA A 220 2.25 7.68 -15.74
C ALA A 220 3.13 8.38 -16.79
N PHE A 221 2.61 9.43 -17.43
CA PHE A 221 3.42 10.27 -18.33
C PHE A 221 4.59 10.95 -17.65
N LYS A 222 4.39 11.67 -16.52
CA LYS A 222 5.48 12.43 -15.88
C LYS A 222 6.65 11.50 -15.57
N GLY A 223 6.35 10.38 -14.92
CA GLY A 223 7.36 9.39 -14.56
C GLY A 223 7.97 8.71 -15.79
N ILE A 224 7.21 8.38 -16.85
CA ILE A 224 7.76 7.80 -18.08
C ILE A 224 8.64 8.82 -18.82
N TYR A 225 8.29 10.10 -18.83
CA TYR A 225 9.12 11.17 -19.40
C TYR A 225 10.42 11.37 -18.61
N GLU A 226 10.31 11.58 -17.29
CA GLU A 226 11.45 11.68 -16.37
C GLU A 226 12.36 10.43 -16.43
N TYR A 227 11.79 9.26 -16.69
CA TYR A 227 12.53 8.00 -16.81
C TYR A 227 13.27 7.84 -18.14
N ASN A 228 12.64 8.16 -19.27
CA ASN A 228 13.28 8.03 -20.59
C ASN A 228 14.22 9.20 -20.90
N PHE A 229 14.00 10.36 -20.29
CA PHE A 229 14.76 11.60 -20.51
C PHE A 229 15.30 12.19 -19.19
N PRO A 230 16.12 11.45 -18.41
CA PRO A 230 16.58 11.89 -17.09
C PRO A 230 17.52 13.11 -17.10
N GLY A 231 18.00 13.53 -18.28
CA GLY A 231 18.71 14.79 -18.46
C GLY A 231 17.78 16.01 -18.58
N ALA A 232 16.52 15.82 -18.94
CA ALA A 232 15.55 16.90 -19.14
C ALA A 232 15.23 17.65 -17.84
N GLU A 233 14.71 18.87 -18.00
CA GLU A 233 14.06 19.58 -16.90
C GLU A 233 12.82 18.77 -16.44
N PRO A 234 12.72 18.38 -15.16
CA PRO A 234 11.57 17.62 -14.68
C PRO A 234 10.31 18.49 -14.73
N ILE A 235 9.33 18.07 -15.53
CA ILE A 235 8.09 18.82 -15.80
C ILE A 235 7.41 19.15 -14.47
N ALA A 236 7.51 20.40 -14.04
CA ALA A 236 7.01 20.83 -12.76
C ALA A 236 5.48 20.84 -12.76
N PHE A 237 4.90 20.82 -11.56
CA PHE A 237 3.46 20.96 -11.38
C PHE A 237 2.90 22.24 -12.04
N GLY A 238 3.68 23.33 -12.05
CA GLY A 238 3.36 24.58 -12.74
C GLY A 238 3.24 24.40 -14.26
N ASP A 239 4.27 23.86 -14.90
CA ASP A 239 4.34 23.69 -16.36
C ASP A 239 3.17 22.87 -16.89
N TRP A 240 2.85 21.76 -16.20
CA TRP A 240 1.71 20.92 -16.58
C TRP A 240 0.39 21.69 -16.55
N ILE A 241 0.19 22.58 -15.56
CA ILE A 241 -1.01 23.42 -15.49
C ILE A 241 -1.01 24.47 -16.61
N VAL A 242 0.11 25.14 -16.88
CA VAL A 242 0.19 26.16 -17.95
C VAL A 242 -0.07 25.56 -19.34
N ALA A 243 0.38 24.33 -19.58
CA ALA A 243 0.07 23.58 -20.79
C ALA A 243 -1.37 23.02 -20.81
N SER A 244 -1.84 22.42 -19.70
CA SER A 244 -3.05 21.59 -19.70
C SER A 244 -4.33 22.28 -19.25
N PHE A 245 -4.26 23.38 -18.49
CA PHE A 245 -5.45 24.09 -18.03
C PHE A 245 -6.25 24.75 -19.19
N PRO A 246 -5.63 25.42 -20.19
CA PRO A 246 -6.37 26.06 -21.26
C PRO A 246 -7.17 25.06 -22.11
N GLN A 247 -6.54 23.96 -22.54
CA GLN A 247 -7.20 22.89 -23.29
C GLN A 247 -8.31 22.19 -22.49
N MET A 248 -8.17 22.06 -21.16
CA MET A 248 -9.22 21.51 -20.29
C MET A 248 -10.44 22.43 -20.29
N VAL A 249 -10.25 23.74 -20.15
CA VAL A 249 -11.33 24.74 -20.20
C VAL A 249 -12.01 24.75 -21.57
N THR A 250 -11.25 24.74 -22.67
CA THR A 250 -11.77 24.66 -24.04
C THR A 250 -12.62 23.39 -24.24
N ASN A 251 -12.12 22.22 -23.84
CA ASN A 251 -12.85 20.97 -23.99
C ASN A 251 -14.11 20.90 -23.11
N SER A 252 -14.05 21.43 -21.88
CA SER A 252 -15.19 21.53 -20.95
C SER A 252 -16.26 22.50 -21.46
N PHE A 253 -15.88 23.57 -22.16
CA PHE A 253 -16.82 24.50 -22.80
C PHE A 253 -17.53 23.85 -24.00
N PHE A 254 -16.79 23.16 -24.88
CA PHE A 254 -17.39 22.41 -25.98
C PHE A 254 -18.30 21.27 -25.50
N LEU A 255 -18.00 20.63 -24.35
CA LEU A 255 -18.87 19.64 -23.74
C LEU A 255 -20.22 20.25 -23.30
N TRP A 256 -20.19 21.38 -22.59
CA TRP A 256 -21.40 22.09 -22.18
C TRP A 256 -22.25 22.50 -23.39
N LEU A 257 -21.63 23.06 -24.42
CA LEU A 257 -22.30 23.44 -25.66
C LEU A 257 -22.90 22.22 -26.38
N TYR A 258 -22.16 21.11 -26.48
CA TYR A 258 -22.63 19.85 -27.05
C TYR A 258 -23.87 19.32 -26.33
N LEU A 259 -23.81 19.19 -25.00
CA LEU A 259 -24.94 18.67 -24.21
C LEU A 259 -26.17 19.58 -24.34
N ARG A 260 -25.97 20.90 -24.38
CA ARG A 260 -27.04 21.90 -24.61
C ARG A 260 -27.66 21.80 -26.02
N VAL A 261 -26.87 21.49 -27.05
CA VAL A 261 -27.38 21.30 -28.42
C VAL A 261 -28.08 19.95 -28.59
N ALA A 262 -27.48 18.86 -28.09
CA ALA A 262 -27.94 17.49 -28.30
C ALA A 262 -29.14 17.08 -27.42
N PHE A 263 -29.22 17.58 -26.18
CA PHE A 263 -30.24 17.17 -25.21
C PHE A 263 -31.20 18.28 -24.77
N LEU A 264 -30.81 19.56 -24.81
CA LEU A 264 -31.68 20.70 -24.49
C LEU A 264 -32.24 21.44 -25.73
N GLY A 265 -32.01 20.91 -26.94
CA GLY A 265 -32.64 21.40 -28.17
C GLY A 265 -32.28 22.83 -28.58
N TYR A 266 -31.13 23.36 -28.17
CA TYR A 266 -30.77 24.78 -28.37
C TYR A 266 -30.85 25.28 -29.82
N LEU A 267 -30.43 24.46 -30.80
CA LEU A 267 -30.55 24.76 -32.23
C LEU A 267 -31.88 24.30 -32.86
N ARG A 268 -32.85 23.86 -32.04
CA ARG A 268 -34.16 23.34 -32.45
C ARG A 268 -35.29 23.90 -31.56
N PRO A 269 -35.50 25.23 -31.51
CA PRO A 269 -36.40 25.89 -30.54
C PRO A 269 -37.90 25.60 -30.69
N ARG A 270 -38.31 24.83 -31.72
CA ARG A 270 -39.66 24.28 -31.96
C ARG A 270 -39.75 22.76 -31.76
N SER A 271 -38.79 22.16 -31.04
CA SER A 271 -38.81 20.73 -30.72
C SER A 271 -39.35 20.48 -29.31
N LYS A 272 -40.01 19.34 -29.09
CA LYS A 272 -40.52 18.95 -27.76
C LYS A 272 -39.44 18.96 -26.67
N ASP A 273 -38.19 18.65 -27.04
CA ASP A 273 -37.03 18.72 -26.15
C ASP A 273 -36.74 20.17 -25.71
N ALA A 274 -36.84 21.13 -26.64
CA ALA A 274 -36.65 22.55 -26.36
C ALA A 274 -37.87 23.18 -25.66
N GLU A 275 -39.06 22.58 -25.77
CA GLU A 275 -40.25 22.98 -25.02
C GLU A 275 -40.15 22.49 -23.57
N MET A 276 -39.76 21.25 -23.32
CA MET A 276 -39.45 20.74 -21.98
C MET A 276 -38.25 21.45 -21.31
N ALA A 277 -37.31 22.00 -22.10
CA ALA A 277 -36.19 22.78 -21.57
C ALA A 277 -36.51 24.27 -21.33
N LYS A 278 -37.62 24.80 -21.88
CA LYS A 278 -38.05 26.20 -21.64
C LYS A 278 -38.64 26.33 -20.24
N ILE A 279 -38.14 27.32 -19.52
CA ILE A 279 -38.63 27.71 -18.20
C ILE A 279 -39.47 28.98 -18.44
N GLY A 280 -40.76 28.91 -18.16
CA GLY A 280 -41.65 30.09 -18.11
C GLY A 280 -41.53 30.83 -16.77
N GLU A 281 -42.32 31.90 -16.59
CA GLU A 281 -42.26 32.73 -15.38
C GLU A 281 -42.53 31.94 -14.09
N GLU A 282 -43.52 31.05 -14.10
CA GLU A 282 -43.78 30.10 -12.99
C GLU A 282 -42.57 29.20 -12.72
N GLY A 283 -41.92 28.73 -13.78
CA GLY A 283 -40.74 27.88 -13.69
C GLY A 283 -39.53 28.62 -13.13
N GLU A 284 -39.38 29.93 -13.36
CA GLU A 284 -38.28 30.72 -12.80
C GLU A 284 -38.49 30.98 -11.30
N ALA A 285 -39.74 31.13 -10.84
CA ALA A 285 -40.08 31.13 -9.41
C ALA A 285 -39.73 29.79 -8.73
N ILE A 286 -40.07 28.66 -9.34
CA ILE A 286 -39.68 27.32 -8.87
C ILE A 286 -38.15 27.12 -8.93
N ALA A 287 -37.47 27.68 -9.93
CA ALA A 287 -36.02 27.60 -10.03
C ALA A 287 -35.33 28.33 -8.85
N ASN A 288 -35.90 29.44 -8.37
CA ASN A 288 -35.48 30.09 -7.12
C ASN A 288 -35.77 29.20 -5.88
N GLN A 289 -36.84 28.40 -5.89
CA GLN A 289 -37.13 27.41 -4.85
C GLN A 289 -36.07 26.28 -4.80
N VAL A 290 -35.59 25.80 -5.96
CA VAL A 290 -34.44 24.87 -6.02
C VAL A 290 -33.16 25.52 -5.47
N GLN A 291 -32.92 26.79 -5.77
CA GLN A 291 -31.80 27.55 -5.20
C GLN A 291 -31.92 27.73 -3.68
N ASN A 292 -33.15 27.87 -3.16
CA ASN A 292 -33.44 27.87 -1.73
C ASN A 292 -33.16 26.50 -1.10
N VAL A 293 -33.50 25.38 -1.74
CA VAL A 293 -33.14 24.02 -1.26
C VAL A 293 -31.62 23.81 -1.23
N ILE A 294 -30.90 24.23 -2.28
CA ILE A 294 -29.41 24.22 -2.30
C ILE A 294 -28.85 25.11 -1.18
N GLY A 295 -29.42 26.31 -1.00
CA GLY A 295 -29.08 27.23 0.08
C GLY A 295 -29.40 26.70 1.48
N GLN A 296 -30.44 25.88 1.63
CA GLN A 296 -30.84 25.25 2.89
C GLN A 296 -29.95 24.05 3.20
N ASN A 297 -29.55 23.24 2.22
CA ASN A 297 -28.52 22.22 2.39
C ASN A 297 -27.16 22.85 2.77
N LEU A 298 -26.81 23.99 2.18
CA LEU A 298 -25.62 24.76 2.56
C LEU A 298 -25.72 25.36 3.98
N LYS A 299 -26.92 25.71 4.47
CA LYS A 299 -27.18 26.09 5.87
C LYS A 299 -27.12 24.88 6.82
N ASN A 300 -27.60 23.72 6.40
CA ASN A 300 -27.57 22.47 7.19
C ASN A 300 -26.13 21.99 7.44
N LEU A 301 -25.18 22.31 6.55
CA LEU A 301 -23.73 22.14 6.75
C LEU A 301 -23.11 23.13 7.76
N GLY A 302 -23.90 24.04 8.34
CA GLY A 302 -23.44 25.00 9.33
C GLY A 302 -22.37 25.98 8.83
N HIS A 303 -21.68 26.63 9.78
CA HIS A 303 -20.47 27.41 9.49
C HIS A 303 -19.30 26.48 9.14
N MET A 304 -18.30 26.98 8.40
CA MET A 304 -17.09 26.20 8.11
C MET A 304 -16.41 25.76 9.41
N THR A 305 -16.15 24.45 9.52
CA THR A 305 -15.43 23.89 10.66
C THR A 305 -13.93 24.23 10.59
N PHE A 306 -13.24 24.11 11.73
CA PHE A 306 -11.77 24.25 11.77
C PHE A 306 -11.08 23.15 10.94
N HIS A 307 -11.69 21.96 10.85
CA HIS A 307 -11.24 20.86 10.01
C HIS A 307 -11.26 21.24 8.52
N GLU A 308 -12.41 21.68 8.01
CA GLU A 308 -12.54 22.19 6.63
C GLU A 308 -11.58 23.34 6.33
N THR A 309 -11.49 24.30 7.25
CA THR A 309 -10.67 25.51 7.07
C THR A 309 -9.19 25.15 7.03
N SER A 310 -8.72 24.30 7.95
CA SER A 310 -7.32 23.89 8.01
C SER A 310 -6.92 22.99 6.83
N VAL A 311 -7.82 22.11 6.37
CA VAL A 311 -7.61 21.34 5.14
C VAL A 311 -7.56 22.26 3.92
N ALA A 312 -8.44 23.26 3.82
CA ALA A 312 -8.41 24.25 2.74
C ALA A 312 -7.10 25.06 2.73
N THR A 313 -6.64 25.54 3.89
CA THR A 313 -5.38 26.30 4.01
C THR A 313 -4.17 25.43 3.64
N LEU A 314 -4.10 24.19 4.11
CA LEU A 314 -3.02 23.26 3.75
C LEU A 314 -3.05 22.87 2.27
N PHE A 315 -4.24 22.67 1.69
CA PHE A 315 -4.43 22.38 0.28
C PHE A 315 -3.91 23.53 -0.60
N LEU A 316 -4.36 24.76 -0.33
CA LEU A 316 -3.90 25.96 -1.03
C LEU A 316 -2.40 26.21 -0.81
N GLY A 317 -1.89 25.92 0.40
CA GLY A 317 -0.46 25.94 0.70
C GLY A 317 0.35 24.93 -0.13
N CYS A 318 -0.17 23.71 -0.34
CA CYS A 318 0.44 22.70 -1.19
C CYS A 318 0.52 23.17 -2.65
N VAL A 319 -0.58 23.71 -3.18
CA VAL A 319 -0.65 24.27 -4.54
C VAL A 319 0.30 25.46 -4.70
N PHE A 320 0.38 26.35 -3.72
CA PHE A 320 1.34 27.46 -3.71
C PHE A 320 2.79 26.96 -3.71
N LEU A 321 3.13 26.00 -2.84
CA LEU A 321 4.47 25.40 -2.81
C LEU A 321 4.82 24.70 -4.13
N TRP A 322 3.89 23.99 -4.75
CA TRP A 322 4.12 23.39 -6.06
C TRP A 322 4.36 24.44 -7.17
N ILE A 323 3.54 25.49 -7.24
CA ILE A 323 3.66 26.53 -8.28
C ILE A 323 4.97 27.31 -8.15
N PHE A 324 5.38 27.67 -6.92
CA PHE A 324 6.58 28.48 -6.69
C PHE A 324 7.85 27.65 -6.41
N ARG A 325 7.84 26.32 -6.66
CA ARG A 325 9.00 25.42 -6.45
C ARG A 325 10.21 25.87 -7.26
N ALA A 326 10.02 25.94 -8.57
CA ALA A 326 10.95 26.39 -9.59
C ALA A 326 10.12 27.00 -10.74
N PRO A 327 9.66 28.26 -10.62
CA PRO A 327 8.65 28.82 -11.53
C PRO A 327 9.25 29.39 -12.84
N GLY A 328 10.57 29.25 -13.07
CA GLY A 328 11.27 29.65 -14.31
C GLY A 328 11.47 31.15 -14.51
N PHE A 329 10.49 32.00 -14.16
CA PHE A 329 10.56 33.46 -14.34
C PHE A 329 11.21 34.22 -13.17
N ILE A 330 11.28 33.61 -11.99
CA ILE A 330 11.96 34.10 -10.76
C ILE A 330 12.60 32.87 -10.10
N ARG A 331 13.73 33.04 -9.39
CA ARG A 331 14.34 31.94 -8.62
C ARG A 331 13.34 31.28 -7.68
N GLY A 332 13.17 29.97 -7.83
CA GLY A 332 12.19 29.19 -7.08
C GLY A 332 12.55 29.02 -5.62
N TRP A 333 11.58 28.68 -4.75
CA TRP A 333 11.93 28.44 -3.33
C TRP A 333 12.84 27.23 -3.14
N SER A 334 12.93 26.31 -4.10
CA SER A 334 13.79 25.12 -4.05
C SER A 334 15.27 25.47 -4.26
N GLU A 335 15.61 26.10 -5.38
CA GLU A 335 16.89 26.79 -5.65
C GLU A 335 17.28 27.70 -4.48
N LEU A 336 16.29 28.44 -3.96
CA LEU A 336 16.51 29.23 -2.76
C LEU A 336 16.89 28.31 -1.58
N LEU A 337 16.25 27.16 -1.34
CA LEU A 337 16.42 26.38 -0.09
C LEU A 337 17.68 25.54 -0.03
N THR A 338 18.08 24.93 -1.14
CA THR A 338 19.22 24.02 -1.25
C THR A 338 19.70 23.97 -2.69
N ASP A 339 21.01 23.81 -2.89
CA ASP A 339 21.63 23.65 -4.20
C ASP A 339 21.21 22.33 -4.89
N ILE A 340 20.67 21.39 -4.11
CA ILE A 340 20.14 20.09 -4.53
C ILE A 340 18.71 20.21 -5.07
N ASN A 341 18.45 19.56 -6.21
CA ASN A 341 17.13 19.51 -6.86
C ASN A 341 16.07 18.80 -6.00
N LEU A 342 15.16 19.57 -5.40
CA LEU A 342 14.02 19.08 -4.61
C LEU A 342 12.84 18.70 -5.52
N GLY A 343 12.43 17.43 -5.46
CA GLY A 343 11.31 16.88 -6.24
C GLY A 343 9.92 17.40 -5.84
N ASP A 344 8.92 17.14 -6.69
CA ASP A 344 7.53 17.56 -6.44
C ASP A 344 6.87 16.77 -5.29
N SER A 345 7.48 15.65 -4.84
CA SER A 345 7.01 14.90 -3.67
C SER A 345 7.20 15.67 -2.36
N VAL A 346 8.25 16.50 -2.26
CA VAL A 346 8.64 17.15 -0.99
C VAL A 346 7.52 18.06 -0.44
N PRO A 347 6.91 18.98 -1.22
CA PRO A 347 5.77 19.79 -0.76
C PRO A 347 4.57 18.97 -0.29
N VAL A 348 4.18 17.94 -1.04
CA VAL A 348 2.93 17.23 -0.78
C VAL A 348 3.09 16.23 0.37
N ILE A 349 4.23 15.55 0.49
CA ILE A 349 4.54 14.72 1.65
C ILE A 349 4.67 15.59 2.91
N PHE A 350 5.30 16.76 2.83
CA PHE A 350 5.35 17.72 3.94
C PHE A 350 3.94 18.17 4.38
N VAL A 351 3.05 18.51 3.44
CA VAL A 351 1.65 18.86 3.74
C VAL A 351 0.87 17.66 4.31
N CYS A 352 1.08 16.45 3.80
CA CYS A 352 0.48 15.23 4.37
C CYS A 352 0.93 14.99 5.82
N VAL A 353 2.22 15.19 6.13
CA VAL A 353 2.74 15.14 7.50
C VAL A 353 2.09 16.22 8.37
N LEU A 354 1.95 17.46 7.88
CA LEU A 354 1.23 18.53 8.61
C LEU A 354 -0.24 18.17 8.90
N MET A 355 -0.92 17.39 8.04
CA MET A 355 -2.30 16.93 8.29
C MET A 355 -2.42 15.93 9.45
N PHE A 356 -1.36 15.19 9.79
CA PHE A 356 -1.32 14.40 11.03
C PHE A 356 -1.01 15.25 12.27
N PHE A 357 -0.30 16.37 12.11
CA PHE A 357 0.11 17.24 13.20
C PHE A 357 -1.01 18.21 13.66
N ILE A 358 -1.71 18.84 12.71
CA ILE A 358 -2.75 19.83 13.02
C ILE A 358 -3.99 19.09 13.54
N PRO A 359 -4.56 19.47 14.70
CA PRO A 359 -5.73 18.80 15.25
C PRO A 359 -7.01 19.16 14.48
N LYS A 360 -7.92 18.19 14.36
CA LYS A 360 -9.25 18.34 13.74
C LYS A 360 -10.10 19.43 14.40
N GLU A 361 -9.95 19.62 15.70
CA GLU A 361 -10.55 20.73 16.44
C GLU A 361 -9.51 21.56 17.20
N PRO A 362 -9.71 22.89 17.33
CA PRO A 362 -8.79 23.79 18.01
C PRO A 362 -9.04 23.73 19.53
N VAL A 363 -8.92 22.53 20.10
CA VAL A 363 -9.26 22.21 21.50
C VAL A 363 -8.46 23.06 22.49
N PHE A 364 -7.26 23.51 22.11
CA PHE A 364 -6.43 24.45 22.88
C PHE A 364 -7.10 25.82 23.10
N VAL A 365 -7.95 26.29 22.17
CA VAL A 365 -8.70 27.56 22.32
C VAL A 365 -9.82 27.40 23.34
N ARG A 366 -10.48 26.24 23.37
CA ARG A 366 -11.58 25.94 24.30
C ARG A 366 -11.12 25.57 25.71
N PHE A 367 -9.82 25.34 25.91
CA PHE A 367 -9.24 24.93 27.21
C PHE A 367 -9.50 25.95 28.34
N TYR A 368 -9.57 27.24 28.00
CA TYR A 368 -9.88 28.34 28.93
C TYR A 368 -11.37 28.75 28.94
N SER A 369 -12.27 27.92 28.39
CA SER A 369 -13.72 28.21 28.37
C SER A 369 -14.29 28.37 29.78
N LYS A 370 -15.03 29.47 29.99
CA LYS A 370 -15.83 29.69 31.22
C LYS A 370 -16.96 28.67 31.35
N ASP A 371 -17.49 28.19 30.23
CA ASP A 371 -18.51 27.15 30.16
C ASP A 371 -17.88 25.75 30.32
N PRO A 372 -18.22 24.98 31.38
CA PRO A 372 -17.67 23.65 31.62
C PRO A 372 -17.99 22.64 30.52
N SER A 373 -19.15 22.74 29.87
CA SER A 373 -19.60 21.80 28.83
C SER A 373 -18.75 21.88 27.55
N LYS A 374 -18.04 23.00 27.36
CA LYS A 374 -17.21 23.27 26.18
C LYS A 374 -15.72 22.98 26.39
N ARG A 375 -15.33 22.47 27.56
CA ARG A 375 -13.91 22.17 27.89
C ARG A 375 -13.44 20.86 27.28
N ALA A 376 -12.12 20.74 27.14
CA ALA A 376 -11.46 19.56 26.59
C ALA A 376 -11.56 18.35 27.53
N THR A 377 -12.25 17.29 27.12
CA THR A 377 -12.34 16.01 27.86
C THR A 377 -11.36 14.94 27.36
N GLY A 378 -10.74 15.12 26.20
CA GLY A 378 -9.80 14.18 25.60
C GLY A 378 -8.85 14.81 24.58
N PRO A 379 -7.89 14.03 24.03
CA PRO A 379 -7.02 14.47 22.95
C PRO A 379 -7.80 14.64 21.64
N SER A 380 -7.42 15.62 20.81
CA SER A 380 -7.96 15.78 19.46
C SER A 380 -7.13 14.96 18.47
N GLU A 381 -7.81 14.29 17.54
CA GLU A 381 -7.20 13.61 16.39
C GLU A 381 -6.63 14.62 15.38
N GLY A 382 -5.76 14.17 14.47
CA GLY A 382 -5.29 15.00 13.34
C GLY A 382 -6.38 15.31 12.31
N LEU A 383 -6.09 16.18 11.33
CA LEU A 383 -6.98 16.43 10.18
C LEU A 383 -7.23 15.15 9.35
N ILE A 384 -6.30 14.19 9.40
CA ILE A 384 -6.44 12.83 8.88
C ILE A 384 -5.76 11.82 9.83
N THR A 385 -6.24 10.57 9.80
CA THR A 385 -5.65 9.44 10.56
C THR A 385 -5.24 8.32 9.62
N TRP A 386 -4.31 7.46 10.08
CA TRP A 386 -3.79 6.36 9.24
C TRP A 386 -4.87 5.36 8.85
N ASP A 387 -5.89 5.15 9.67
CA ASP A 387 -7.01 4.25 9.37
C ASP A 387 -7.91 4.76 8.23
N VAL A 388 -8.09 6.07 8.11
CA VAL A 388 -8.80 6.69 6.97
C VAL A 388 -8.00 6.48 5.68
N ILE A 389 -6.67 6.61 5.72
CA ILE A 389 -5.80 6.36 4.56
C ILE A 389 -5.79 4.87 4.20
N ARG A 390 -5.57 4.00 5.19
CA ARG A 390 -5.56 2.52 5.05
C ARG A 390 -6.82 1.98 4.39
N THR A 391 -7.97 2.58 4.66
CA THR A 391 -9.28 2.12 4.14
C THR A 391 -9.71 2.78 2.83
N LYS A 392 -9.17 3.96 2.48
CA LYS A 392 -9.58 4.72 1.27
C LYS A 392 -8.54 4.80 0.15
N LEU A 393 -7.25 4.59 0.43
CA LEU A 393 -6.20 4.74 -0.59
C LEU A 393 -6.23 3.54 -1.57
N PRO A 394 -6.39 3.77 -2.89
CA PRO A 394 -6.52 2.69 -3.87
C PRO A 394 -5.16 2.07 -4.24
N TRP A 395 -4.58 1.25 -3.35
CA TRP A 395 -3.24 0.66 -3.47
C TRP A 395 -2.96 0.00 -4.84
N ARG A 396 -3.97 -0.61 -5.47
CA ARG A 396 -3.87 -1.18 -6.84
C ARG A 396 -3.36 -0.19 -7.91
N LEU A 397 -3.59 1.11 -7.75
CA LEU A 397 -3.09 2.14 -8.67
C LEU A 397 -1.61 2.46 -8.44
N VAL A 398 -1.12 2.35 -7.20
CA VAL A 398 0.30 2.56 -6.86
C VAL A 398 1.16 1.50 -7.55
N PHE A 399 0.79 0.22 -7.42
CA PHE A 399 1.48 -0.87 -8.10
C PHE A 399 1.36 -0.80 -9.63
N LEU A 400 0.23 -0.31 -10.17
CA LEU A 400 0.04 -0.13 -11.61
C LEU A 400 1.01 0.91 -12.21
N LEU A 401 1.25 2.03 -11.53
CA LEU A 401 2.24 3.01 -11.97
C LEU A 401 3.66 2.41 -11.92
N GLY A 402 4.00 1.72 -10.82
CA GLY A 402 5.29 1.03 -10.68
C GLY A 402 5.58 0.02 -11.80
N SER A 403 4.57 -0.77 -12.16
CA SER A 403 4.65 -1.68 -13.30
C SER A 403 4.85 -0.98 -14.66
N GLY A 404 4.33 0.24 -14.83
CA GLY A 404 4.56 1.05 -16.02
C GLY A 404 6.02 1.47 -16.14
N PHE A 405 6.64 1.91 -15.04
CA PHE A 405 8.05 2.29 -15.01
C PHE A 405 8.97 1.07 -15.19
N ALA A 406 8.62 -0.09 -14.60
CA ALA A 406 9.34 -1.34 -14.83
C ALA A 406 9.32 -1.76 -16.32
N ILE A 407 8.16 -1.67 -16.99
CA ILE A 407 8.04 -1.91 -18.44
C ILE A 407 8.85 -0.90 -19.24
N SER A 408 8.81 0.39 -18.87
CA SER A 408 9.63 1.41 -19.55
C SER A 408 11.12 1.12 -19.45
N LYS A 409 11.61 0.69 -18.26
CA LYS A 409 13.00 0.29 -18.04
C LYS A 409 13.38 -0.93 -18.88
N ALA A 410 12.56 -1.98 -18.87
CA ALA A 410 12.77 -3.18 -19.68
C ALA A 410 12.81 -2.87 -21.18
N ASN A 411 11.97 -1.95 -21.66
CA ASN A 411 11.90 -1.54 -23.07
C ASN A 411 13.16 -0.81 -23.55
N SER A 412 13.78 0.03 -22.70
CA SER A 412 15.04 0.70 -23.02
C SER A 412 16.23 -0.26 -22.95
N VAL A 413 16.30 -1.12 -21.94
CA VAL A 413 17.43 -2.06 -21.72
C VAL A 413 17.44 -3.20 -22.74
N SER A 414 16.28 -3.78 -23.04
CA SER A 414 16.17 -4.86 -24.04
C SER A 414 16.51 -4.43 -25.47
N GLY A 415 16.47 -3.12 -25.77
CA GLY A 415 16.54 -2.58 -27.12
C GLY A 415 15.23 -2.67 -27.92
N PHE A 416 14.16 -3.25 -27.34
CA PHE A 416 12.88 -3.47 -28.04
C PHE A 416 12.33 -2.17 -28.63
N ALA A 417 12.29 -1.10 -27.82
CA ALA A 417 11.73 0.17 -28.25
C ALA A 417 12.59 0.89 -29.30
N ARG A 418 13.89 0.58 -29.41
CA ARG A 418 14.74 1.04 -30.52
C ARG A 418 14.35 0.34 -31.83
N ARG A 419 14.19 -0.99 -31.83
CA ARG A 419 13.70 -1.72 -33.03
C ARG A 419 12.31 -1.27 -33.45
N LEU A 420 11.42 -1.00 -32.49
CA LEU A 420 10.07 -0.51 -32.77
C LEU A 420 10.08 0.92 -33.34
N GLY A 421 10.91 1.82 -32.81
CA GLY A 421 11.14 3.14 -33.39
C GLY A 421 11.70 3.08 -34.82
N GLN A 422 12.64 2.15 -35.08
CA GLN A 422 13.18 1.90 -36.42
C GLN A 422 12.10 1.41 -37.41
N ALA A 423 11.24 0.48 -36.99
CA ALA A 423 10.11 -0.01 -37.80
C ALA A 423 9.06 1.08 -38.11
N LEU A 424 9.02 2.16 -37.32
CA LEU A 424 8.12 3.29 -37.48
C LEU A 424 8.73 4.48 -38.25
N MET A 425 10.00 4.41 -38.68
CA MET A 425 10.64 5.47 -39.47
C MET A 425 9.91 5.87 -40.77
N PRO A 426 9.15 5.01 -41.48
CA PRO A 426 8.33 5.46 -42.61
C PRO A 426 7.30 6.56 -42.26
N LEU A 427 6.95 6.73 -40.98
CA LEU A 427 6.12 7.85 -40.53
C LEU A 427 6.86 9.21 -40.55
N LYS A 428 8.19 9.24 -40.70
CA LYS A 428 9.00 10.48 -40.81
C LYS A 428 8.75 11.24 -42.13
N GLU A 429 8.21 10.56 -43.15
CA GLU A 429 7.81 11.18 -44.42
C GLU A 429 6.44 11.87 -44.34
N LEU A 430 5.67 11.64 -43.27
CA LEU A 430 4.38 12.33 -43.05
C LEU A 430 4.60 13.71 -42.41
N PRO A 431 3.82 14.74 -42.80
CA PRO A 431 3.79 16.01 -42.08
C PRO A 431 3.52 15.79 -40.58
N PRO A 432 4.22 16.47 -39.65
CA PRO A 432 4.10 16.20 -38.21
C PRO A 432 2.68 16.25 -37.65
N LEU A 433 1.83 17.12 -38.21
CA LEU A 433 0.41 17.24 -37.89
C LEU A 433 -0.39 15.98 -38.27
N LEU A 434 -0.08 15.35 -39.41
CA LEU A 434 -0.72 14.13 -39.89
C LEU A 434 -0.26 12.92 -39.07
N MET A 435 1.05 12.83 -38.77
CA MET A 435 1.58 11.83 -37.83
C MET A 435 0.89 11.93 -36.46
N LEU A 436 0.84 13.13 -35.86
CA LEU A 436 0.15 13.39 -34.59
C LEU A 436 -1.32 12.95 -34.66
N THR A 437 -2.02 13.29 -35.74
CA THR A 437 -3.44 12.90 -35.95
C THR A 437 -3.62 11.38 -35.97
N LEU A 438 -2.79 10.65 -36.72
CA LEU A 438 -2.88 9.18 -36.82
C LEU A 438 -2.64 8.50 -35.46
N VAL A 439 -1.61 8.94 -34.73
CA VAL A 439 -1.29 8.43 -33.39
C VAL A 439 -2.44 8.71 -32.41
N LEU A 440 -3.00 9.92 -32.42
CA LEU A 440 -4.12 10.29 -31.54
C LEU A 440 -5.41 9.52 -31.85
N VAL A 441 -5.73 9.27 -33.14
CA VAL A 441 -6.90 8.45 -33.53
C VAL A 441 -6.73 7.00 -33.08
N PHE A 442 -5.52 6.44 -33.19
CA PHE A 442 -5.22 5.10 -32.67
C PHE A 442 -5.38 5.05 -31.13
N VAL A 443 -4.79 5.99 -30.40
CA VAL A 443 -4.89 6.07 -28.93
C VAL A 443 -6.34 6.26 -28.45
N SER A 444 -7.08 7.17 -29.08
CA SER A 444 -8.51 7.41 -28.82
C SER A 444 -9.36 6.15 -29.03
N THR A 445 -8.99 5.31 -30.00
CA THR A 445 -9.70 4.05 -30.27
C THR A 445 -9.32 2.97 -29.27
N MET A 446 -8.04 2.84 -28.89
CA MET A 446 -7.57 1.88 -27.89
C MET A 446 -8.22 2.13 -26.52
N THR A 447 -8.21 3.37 -26.04
CA THR A 447 -8.66 3.70 -24.68
C THR A 447 -10.18 3.55 -24.43
N GLU A 448 -10.98 3.26 -25.44
CA GLU A 448 -12.39 2.87 -25.27
C GLU A 448 -12.54 1.39 -24.86
N PHE A 449 -11.53 0.56 -25.10
CA PHE A 449 -11.53 -0.88 -24.81
C PHE A 449 -10.56 -1.27 -23.67
N THR A 450 -9.81 -0.31 -23.13
CA THR A 450 -8.70 -0.54 -22.18
C THR A 450 -8.72 0.50 -21.07
N SER A 451 -8.17 0.18 -19.91
CA SER A 451 -8.02 1.19 -18.85
C SER A 451 -7.04 2.29 -19.28
N ASN A 452 -7.45 3.56 -19.15
CA ASN A 452 -6.68 4.76 -19.51
C ASN A 452 -5.19 4.68 -19.13
N VAL A 453 -4.89 4.23 -17.90
CA VAL A 453 -3.54 4.11 -17.34
C VAL A 453 -2.76 2.95 -17.96
N GLY A 454 -3.42 1.82 -18.26
CA GLY A 454 -2.83 0.72 -19.02
C GLY A 454 -2.45 1.16 -20.44
N THR A 455 -3.32 1.92 -21.10
CA THR A 455 -3.05 2.51 -22.43
C THR A 455 -1.79 3.39 -22.39
N ALA A 456 -1.68 4.28 -21.40
CA ALA A 456 -0.52 5.15 -21.22
C ALA A 456 0.77 4.37 -20.91
N ASN A 457 0.73 3.40 -20.00
CA ASN A 457 1.88 2.55 -19.64
C ASN A 457 2.40 1.72 -20.82
N ILE A 458 1.54 1.32 -21.76
CA ILE A 458 1.94 0.58 -22.97
C ILE A 458 2.48 1.54 -24.04
N LEU A 459 1.76 2.63 -24.35
CA LEU A 459 2.03 3.46 -25.53
C LEU A 459 3.05 4.57 -25.29
N LEU A 460 3.15 5.15 -24.09
CA LEU A 460 4.08 6.26 -23.85
C LEU A 460 5.56 5.87 -23.94
N PRO A 461 6.03 4.69 -23.48
CA PRO A 461 7.41 4.26 -23.71
C PRO A 461 7.71 4.02 -25.20
N ILE A 462 6.72 3.56 -25.97
CA ILE A 462 6.84 3.38 -27.42
C ILE A 462 6.97 4.73 -28.11
N VAL A 463 6.09 5.67 -27.79
CA VAL A 463 6.09 7.04 -28.35
C VAL A 463 7.36 7.80 -27.95
N ALA A 464 7.88 7.62 -26.73
CA ALA A 464 9.14 8.22 -26.29
C ALA A 464 10.32 7.81 -27.20
N HIS A 465 10.50 6.51 -27.44
CA HIS A 465 11.58 6.02 -28.30
C HIS A 465 11.33 6.31 -29.78
N MET A 466 10.06 6.41 -30.21
CA MET A 466 9.71 6.87 -31.57
C MET A 466 10.14 8.34 -31.77
N CYS A 467 9.87 9.23 -30.81
CA CYS A 467 10.38 10.61 -30.83
C CYS A 467 11.92 10.65 -30.95
N SER A 468 12.62 9.86 -30.14
CA SER A 468 14.10 9.76 -30.20
C SER A 468 14.62 9.20 -31.53
N ALA A 469 13.94 8.21 -32.13
CA ALA A 469 14.33 7.63 -33.42
C ALA A 469 14.02 8.55 -34.61
N MET A 470 13.03 9.44 -34.47
CA MET A 470 12.63 10.39 -35.50
C MET A 470 13.33 11.75 -35.40
N GLU A 471 14.07 12.01 -34.31
CA GLU A 471 14.69 13.31 -33.97
C GLU A 471 13.66 14.42 -33.71
N ILE A 472 12.51 14.05 -33.14
CA ILE A 472 11.41 14.96 -32.81
C ILE A 472 11.34 15.14 -31.29
N HIS A 473 11.17 16.39 -30.83
CA HIS A 473 11.13 16.73 -29.41
C HIS A 473 10.05 15.91 -28.64
N PRO A 474 10.38 15.14 -27.59
CA PRO A 474 9.48 14.11 -27.05
C PRO A 474 8.10 14.59 -26.59
N LEU A 475 8.02 15.80 -26.03
CA LEU A 475 6.75 16.41 -25.62
C LEU A 475 5.73 16.54 -26.76
N TYR A 476 6.18 16.68 -28.02
CA TYR A 476 5.31 16.90 -29.19
C TYR A 476 4.28 15.79 -29.40
N LEU A 477 4.64 14.54 -29.08
CA LEU A 477 3.73 13.39 -29.18
C LEU A 477 3.33 12.85 -27.80
N MET A 478 4.24 12.74 -26.85
CA MET A 478 3.95 12.07 -25.58
C MET A 478 2.87 12.79 -24.77
N MET A 479 2.88 14.13 -24.71
CA MET A 479 1.88 14.86 -23.91
C MET A 479 0.48 14.77 -24.55
N PRO A 480 0.27 15.03 -25.86
CA PRO A 480 -1.01 14.76 -26.53
C PRO A 480 -1.50 13.32 -26.38
N VAL A 481 -0.63 12.32 -26.49
CA VAL A 481 -0.99 10.90 -26.31
C VAL A 481 -1.49 10.62 -24.89
N THR A 482 -0.85 11.20 -23.87
CA THR A 482 -1.27 11.09 -22.46
C THR A 482 -2.68 11.62 -22.23
N LEU A 483 -2.95 12.79 -22.81
CA LEU A 483 -4.24 13.47 -22.71
C LEU A 483 -5.32 12.66 -23.46
N MET A 484 -4.97 12.11 -24.63
CA MET A 484 -5.86 11.23 -25.40
C MET A 484 -6.13 9.88 -24.73
N CYS A 485 -5.15 9.30 -24.02
CA CYS A 485 -5.37 8.14 -23.13
C CYS A 485 -6.37 8.43 -22.01
N SER A 486 -6.73 9.70 -21.78
CA SER A 486 -7.74 10.10 -20.79
C SER A 486 -9.13 10.27 -21.43
N TYR A 487 -9.23 10.47 -22.75
CA TYR A 487 -10.44 10.91 -23.46
C TYR A 487 -11.31 9.75 -23.98
N ALA A 488 -11.77 8.90 -23.07
CA ALA A 488 -12.68 7.79 -23.38
C ALA A 488 -14.12 8.09 -22.93
N PHE A 489 -15.07 8.06 -23.87
CA PHE A 489 -16.43 8.59 -23.71
C PHE A 489 -17.54 7.65 -24.20
N ARG A 490 -17.25 6.69 -25.09
CA ARG A 490 -18.28 5.89 -25.79
C ARG A 490 -18.73 4.69 -24.98
N LEU A 491 -17.83 4.01 -24.28
CA LEU A 491 -18.13 2.75 -23.57
C LEU A 491 -18.20 2.89 -22.03
N PRO A 492 -19.09 2.15 -21.34
CA PRO A 492 -19.18 2.17 -19.88
C PRO A 492 -17.93 1.59 -19.21
N VAL A 493 -17.32 0.58 -19.83
CA VAL A 493 -16.13 -0.12 -19.30
C VAL A 493 -14.88 0.76 -19.39
N ALA A 494 -14.81 1.68 -20.35
CA ALA A 494 -13.63 2.47 -20.64
C ALA A 494 -13.18 3.35 -19.46
N THR A 495 -14.13 3.99 -18.76
CA THR A 495 -13.83 4.81 -17.58
C THR A 495 -14.82 4.55 -16.44
N PRO A 496 -14.38 4.56 -15.17
CA PRO A 496 -15.30 4.47 -14.05
C PRO A 496 -16.40 5.54 -14.02
N PRO A 497 -16.15 6.82 -14.39
CA PRO A 497 -17.22 7.80 -14.66
C PRO A 497 -18.35 7.27 -15.55
N ASN A 498 -18.00 6.67 -16.70
CA ASN A 498 -18.96 6.14 -17.67
C ASN A 498 -19.75 4.95 -17.09
N ALA A 499 -19.09 4.03 -16.38
CA ALA A 499 -19.74 2.93 -15.67
C ALA A 499 -20.72 3.44 -14.61
N ILE A 500 -20.30 4.41 -13.79
CA ILE A 500 -21.09 4.98 -12.70
C ILE A 500 -22.38 5.62 -13.20
N VAL A 501 -22.36 6.40 -14.29
CA VAL A 501 -23.58 7.01 -14.86
C VAL A 501 -24.47 5.99 -15.58
N SER A 502 -23.88 4.98 -16.22
CA SER A 502 -24.64 3.92 -16.90
C SER A 502 -25.42 3.06 -15.90
N ILE A 503 -24.78 2.66 -14.80
CA ILE A 503 -25.41 1.90 -13.71
C ILE A 503 -26.43 2.77 -12.96
N SER A 504 -26.00 3.89 -12.37
CA SER A 504 -26.87 4.69 -11.48
C SER A 504 -28.04 5.35 -12.23
N GLY A 505 -27.88 5.62 -13.52
CA GLY A 505 -28.87 6.29 -14.35
C GLY A 505 -29.67 5.39 -15.28
N HIS A 506 -29.43 4.07 -15.30
CA HIS A 506 -30.01 3.14 -16.29
C HIS A 506 -29.80 3.60 -17.75
N ILE A 507 -28.64 4.21 -18.06
CA ILE A 507 -28.32 4.66 -19.43
C ILE A 507 -27.84 3.45 -20.25
N PRO A 508 -28.55 3.04 -21.31
CA PRO A 508 -28.14 1.90 -22.13
C PRO A 508 -26.88 2.22 -22.95
N THR A 509 -26.03 1.21 -23.14
CA THR A 509 -24.73 1.31 -23.82
C THR A 509 -24.81 1.99 -25.20
N SER A 510 -25.86 1.70 -25.98
CA SER A 510 -26.06 2.33 -27.30
C SER A 510 -26.28 3.85 -27.23
N ALA A 511 -26.95 4.35 -26.18
CA ALA A 511 -27.13 5.79 -25.96
C ALA A 511 -25.84 6.45 -25.47
N LEU A 512 -25.03 5.73 -24.68
CA LEU A 512 -23.71 6.22 -24.27
C LEU A 512 -22.75 6.34 -25.45
N ILE A 513 -22.67 5.30 -26.31
CA ILE A 513 -21.85 5.32 -27.54
C ILE A 513 -22.25 6.52 -28.41
N ALA A 514 -23.55 6.68 -28.70
CA ALA A 514 -24.05 7.79 -29.50
C ALA A 514 -23.73 9.16 -28.89
N ALA A 515 -23.74 9.28 -27.56
CA ALA A 515 -23.39 10.52 -26.86
C ALA A 515 -21.87 10.77 -26.75
N GLY A 516 -21.05 9.72 -26.70
CA GLY A 516 -19.60 9.78 -26.57
C GLY A 516 -18.85 9.98 -27.89
N CYS A 517 -19.47 9.63 -29.03
CA CYS A 517 -18.85 9.80 -30.35
C CYS A 517 -18.46 11.25 -30.66
N PHE A 518 -19.31 12.24 -30.36
CA PHE A 518 -19.00 13.64 -30.63
C PHE A 518 -17.86 14.19 -29.72
N PRO A 519 -17.90 14.02 -28.39
CA PRO A 519 -16.75 14.29 -27.50
C PRO A 519 -15.43 13.70 -27.99
N ALA A 520 -15.40 12.41 -28.32
CA ALA A 520 -14.17 11.73 -28.74
C ALA A 520 -13.62 12.22 -30.09
N VAL A 521 -14.46 12.77 -30.99
CA VAL A 521 -14.00 13.34 -32.25
C VAL A 521 -13.49 14.77 -32.06
N TYR A 522 -14.22 15.65 -31.36
CA TYR A 522 -13.74 17.03 -31.18
C TYR A 522 -12.52 17.10 -30.27
N SER A 523 -12.36 16.20 -29.29
CA SER A 523 -11.17 16.21 -28.42
C SER A 523 -9.88 15.87 -29.19
N VAL A 524 -9.94 15.04 -30.24
CA VAL A 524 -8.82 14.83 -31.17
C VAL A 524 -8.52 16.11 -31.95
N ILE A 525 -9.54 16.77 -32.50
CA ILE A 525 -9.37 18.02 -33.26
C ILE A 525 -8.76 19.13 -32.37
N VAL A 526 -9.23 19.26 -31.13
CA VAL A 526 -8.66 20.20 -30.15
C VAL A 526 -7.19 19.87 -29.86
N GLN A 527 -6.83 18.61 -29.63
CA GLN A 527 -5.41 18.24 -29.40
C GLN A 527 -4.51 18.53 -30.62
N VAL A 528 -4.96 18.16 -31.83
CA VAL A 528 -4.22 18.37 -33.09
C VAL A 528 -3.99 19.86 -33.39
N ILE A 529 -4.91 20.75 -33.01
CA ILE A 529 -4.79 22.20 -33.23
C ILE A 529 -4.05 22.90 -32.08
N PHE A 530 -4.42 22.60 -30.83
CA PHE A 530 -4.00 23.36 -29.66
C PHE A 530 -2.56 23.03 -29.23
N PHE A 531 -2.12 21.77 -29.36
CA PHE A 531 -0.77 21.41 -28.91
C PHE A 531 0.35 21.97 -29.81
N PRO A 532 0.27 21.89 -31.16
CA PRO A 532 1.28 22.48 -32.05
C PRO A 532 1.29 24.01 -32.08
N THR A 533 0.30 24.68 -31.48
CA THR A 533 0.22 26.15 -31.39
C THR A 533 0.61 26.66 -30.00
N TRP A 534 -0.04 26.16 -28.94
CA TRP A 534 0.19 26.59 -27.55
C TRP A 534 1.43 25.94 -26.93
N GLY A 535 1.66 24.65 -27.18
CA GLY A 535 2.82 23.93 -26.64
C GLY A 535 4.15 24.49 -27.15
N VAL A 536 4.20 24.94 -28.42
CA VAL A 536 5.39 25.56 -29.01
C VAL A 536 5.78 26.87 -28.31
N PHE A 537 4.80 27.64 -27.83
CA PHE A 537 5.03 28.88 -27.08
C PHE A 537 5.58 28.63 -25.66
N ILE A 538 5.22 27.52 -25.03
CA ILE A 538 5.66 27.16 -23.66
C ILE A 538 7.01 26.45 -23.66
N TYR A 539 7.19 25.46 -24.56
CA TYR A 539 8.28 24.48 -24.46
C TYR A 539 9.33 24.56 -25.58
N GLY A 540 9.30 25.58 -26.46
CA GLY A 540 10.35 25.78 -27.46
C GLY A 540 10.56 24.62 -28.44
N ILE A 541 9.50 23.85 -28.73
CA ILE A 541 9.46 22.49 -29.36
C ILE A 541 9.99 22.43 -30.83
N ARG A 542 10.84 23.36 -31.28
CA ARG A 542 11.38 23.40 -32.65
C ARG A 542 12.83 22.92 -32.79
N GLU A 543 13.59 22.89 -31.69
CA GLU A 543 15.01 22.53 -31.68
C GLU A 543 15.30 21.43 -30.64
N PHE A 544 16.44 20.74 -30.78
CA PHE A 544 16.85 19.67 -29.88
C PHE A 544 17.91 20.22 -28.89
N PRO A 545 17.66 20.21 -27.57
CA PRO A 545 18.44 21.01 -26.61
C PRO A 545 19.67 20.31 -26.00
N ASP A 546 20.70 21.11 -25.70
CA ASP A 546 22.02 20.68 -25.20
C ASP A 546 22.12 20.38 -23.68
N TRP A 547 21.01 20.38 -22.91
CA TRP A 547 21.03 20.37 -21.44
C TRP A 547 21.43 19.04 -20.74
N ALA A 548 22.36 18.30 -21.33
CA ALA A 548 22.90 17.05 -20.80
C ALA A 548 23.93 17.21 -19.64
N ARG A 549 24.23 18.44 -19.15
CA ARG A 549 25.25 18.77 -18.10
C ARG A 549 24.81 20.01 -17.24
N LYS A 550 25.22 20.14 -15.95
CA LYS A 550 24.62 20.94 -14.78
C LYS A 550 25.70 21.23 -13.66
N PRO A 551 25.54 21.87 -12.43
CA PRO A 551 24.55 22.78 -11.73
C PRO A 551 25.15 23.87 -10.70
N GLU A 552 24.33 24.42 -9.73
CA GLU A 552 24.61 24.89 -8.29
C GLU A 552 24.65 26.40 -7.80
N ASP A 553 24.40 26.70 -6.47
CA ASP A 553 23.58 27.86 -5.94
C ASP A 553 23.94 28.69 -4.59
N THR A 554 23.01 29.03 -3.62
CA THR A 554 23.04 30.22 -2.64
C THR A 554 22.11 30.25 -1.33
N LYS A 555 22.43 30.85 -0.10
CA LYS A 555 21.48 31.37 1.03
C LYS A 555 22.13 31.98 2.37
N LEU A 556 21.57 32.45 3.56
CA LEU A 556 20.35 33.18 4.18
C LEU A 556 20.67 33.80 5.63
N ARG A 557 19.91 34.00 6.78
CA ARG A 557 18.58 33.69 7.49
C ARG A 557 18.23 34.65 8.73
N LEU A 558 17.02 34.63 9.36
CA LEU A 558 16.55 35.39 10.60
C LEU A 558 15.50 34.59 11.49
N THR A 559 15.12 35.03 12.74
CA THR A 559 13.90 34.67 13.61
C THR A 559 14.08 34.03 15.05
N TRP A 560 13.26 34.40 16.08
CA TRP A 560 12.82 33.49 17.20
C TRP A 560 11.53 33.92 18.00
N ARG A 561 11.09 33.07 18.95
CA ARG A 561 9.94 33.14 19.93
C ARG A 561 8.52 32.76 19.45
N PHE A 562 8.26 31.44 19.35
CA PHE A 562 6.94 30.83 19.03
C PHE A 562 6.46 29.74 20.03
N VAL A 563 7.32 29.28 20.94
CA VAL A 563 7.36 27.84 21.29
C VAL A 563 6.33 27.30 22.31
N LYS A 564 5.71 28.09 23.21
CA LYS A 564 5.28 27.54 24.53
C LYS A 564 3.94 26.76 24.62
N THR A 565 3.06 26.74 23.62
CA THR A 565 1.70 26.13 23.79
C THR A 565 1.58 24.65 23.37
N TYR A 566 2.47 24.16 22.50
CA TYR A 566 2.18 23.04 21.61
C TYR A 566 2.35 21.59 22.20
N ARG A 567 2.98 21.43 23.38
CA ARG A 567 3.41 20.20 24.11
C ARG A 567 3.78 18.89 23.37
N LYS A 568 2.94 18.25 22.54
CA LYS A 568 3.34 17.12 21.66
C LYS A 568 3.99 17.65 20.38
N ILE A 569 3.33 18.64 19.79
CA ILE A 569 3.92 19.85 19.20
C ILE A 569 5.34 20.23 19.70
N ILE A 570 5.45 20.60 20.99
CA ILE A 570 6.74 21.02 21.58
C ILE A 570 7.71 19.84 21.71
N PHE A 571 7.31 18.66 22.18
CA PHE A 571 8.25 17.54 22.20
C PHE A 571 8.73 17.22 20.79
N ALA A 572 7.82 17.25 19.81
CA ALA A 572 8.07 17.23 18.38
C ALA A 572 9.19 18.20 17.97
N VAL A 573 8.88 19.50 18.06
CA VAL A 573 9.71 20.62 17.58
C VAL A 573 10.91 20.94 18.47
N CYS A 574 10.89 20.63 19.76
CA CYS A 574 12.04 20.77 20.66
C CYS A 574 12.93 19.54 20.70
N TRP A 575 12.44 18.33 20.43
CA TRP A 575 13.32 17.21 20.08
C TRP A 575 13.92 17.41 18.68
N ALA A 576 13.21 18.10 17.78
CA ALA A 576 13.79 18.59 16.55
C ALA A 576 14.80 19.73 16.77
N ILE A 577 14.55 20.71 17.64
CA ILE A 577 15.47 21.84 17.86
C ILE A 577 16.66 21.47 18.77
N PHE A 578 16.52 20.55 19.72
CA PHE A 578 17.56 20.16 20.68
C PHE A 578 18.89 19.71 20.03
N PRO A 579 18.90 18.93 18.93
CA PRO A 579 20.11 18.62 18.18
C PRO A 579 20.47 19.63 17.06
N ILE A 580 19.68 20.67 16.77
CA ILE A 580 20.09 21.71 15.77
C ILE A 580 21.40 22.42 16.14
N PRO A 581 21.68 22.78 17.42
CA PRO A 581 22.97 23.33 17.81
C PRO A 581 24.17 22.48 17.41
N LEU A 582 24.02 21.15 17.26
CA LEU A 582 25.11 20.29 16.80
C LEU A 582 25.46 20.60 15.33
N ILE A 583 24.47 20.70 14.43
CA ILE A 583 24.68 21.10 13.03
C ILE A 583 25.25 22.53 12.96
N VAL A 584 24.70 23.46 13.73
CA VAL A 584 25.08 24.89 13.63
C VAL A 584 26.50 25.16 14.14
N ILE A 585 27.03 24.35 15.06
CA ILE A 585 28.41 24.45 15.56
C ILE A 585 29.36 23.60 14.72
N TYR A 586 28.90 22.45 14.22
CA TYR A 586 29.67 21.49 13.45
C TYR A 586 28.90 21.08 12.19
N ASP A 587 28.96 21.90 11.15
CA ASP A 587 28.23 21.67 9.90
C ASP A 587 28.93 20.63 9.02
N SER A 588 28.97 19.39 9.50
CA SER A 588 29.54 18.24 8.78
C SER A 588 28.45 17.24 8.40
N LEU A 589 28.70 16.48 7.33
CA LEU A 589 27.72 15.57 6.74
C LEU A 589 27.32 14.44 7.72
N GLU A 590 28.25 13.99 8.59
CA GLU A 590 27.92 13.04 9.66
C GLU A 590 26.91 13.62 10.64
N ILE A 591 27.04 14.90 11.01
CA ILE A 591 26.25 15.53 12.06
C ILE A 591 24.88 15.96 11.55
N ARG A 592 24.80 16.38 10.27
CA ARG A 592 23.53 16.48 9.55
C ARG A 592 22.78 15.14 9.52
N CYS A 593 23.48 14.02 9.32
CA CYS A 593 22.85 12.70 9.39
C CYS A 593 22.47 12.29 10.83
N ALA A 594 23.36 12.51 11.80
CA ALA A 594 23.16 12.16 13.21
C ALA A 594 21.93 12.88 13.78
N TYR A 595 21.72 14.13 13.38
CA TYR A 595 20.50 14.88 13.65
C TYR A 595 19.23 14.11 13.22
N VAL A 596 19.15 13.62 11.97
CA VAL A 596 17.98 12.88 11.48
C VAL A 596 17.84 11.53 12.18
N VAL A 597 18.95 10.83 12.45
CA VAL A 597 18.93 9.55 13.19
C VAL A 597 18.42 9.75 14.62
N LEU A 598 18.89 10.77 15.35
CA LEU A 598 18.44 11.12 16.70
C LEU A 598 16.99 11.62 16.70
N LEU A 599 16.57 12.36 15.67
CA LEU A 599 15.19 12.80 15.46
C LEU A 599 14.25 11.60 15.35
N MET A 600 14.54 10.69 14.41
CA MET A 600 13.75 9.50 14.16
C MET A 600 13.78 8.51 15.33
N ALA A 601 14.92 8.35 16.00
CA ALA A 601 15.03 7.53 17.21
C ALA A 601 14.12 8.07 18.32
N GLY A 602 14.16 9.38 18.61
CA GLY A 602 13.25 9.98 19.60
C GLY A 602 11.78 9.90 19.20
N TYR A 603 11.46 10.00 17.91
CA TYR A 603 10.08 9.89 17.41
C TYR A 603 9.54 8.45 17.43
N TRP A 604 10.38 7.45 17.15
CA TRP A 604 10.01 6.03 17.27
C TRP A 604 9.94 5.58 18.74
N VAL A 605 10.83 6.04 19.62
CA VAL A 605 10.81 5.71 21.06
C VAL A 605 9.65 6.38 21.80
N SER A 606 9.28 7.61 21.43
CA SER A 606 8.16 8.33 22.07
C SER A 606 6.79 8.06 21.44
N GLU A 607 6.73 7.33 20.33
CA GLU A 607 5.55 7.12 19.46
C GLU A 607 4.71 8.41 19.27
N CYS A 608 5.41 9.54 19.09
CA CYS A 608 4.74 10.85 18.96
C CYS A 608 3.94 10.97 17.66
N PHE A 609 4.29 10.18 16.64
CA PHE A 609 3.56 9.95 15.40
C PHE A 609 3.46 8.42 15.15
N PRO A 610 2.50 7.95 14.33
CA PRO A 610 2.47 6.55 13.90
C PRO A 610 3.80 6.16 13.24
N MET A 611 4.34 4.98 13.56
CA MET A 611 5.66 4.53 13.10
C MET A 611 5.87 4.68 11.58
N ALA A 612 4.81 4.43 10.78
CA ALA A 612 4.80 4.58 9.32
C ALA A 612 4.97 6.03 8.84
N VAL A 613 4.48 7.02 9.60
CA VAL A 613 4.65 8.45 9.31
C VAL A 613 6.05 8.91 9.72
N THR A 614 6.53 8.48 10.90
CA THR A 614 7.92 8.70 11.32
C THR A 614 8.90 8.14 10.28
N SER A 615 8.62 6.97 9.72
CA SER A 615 9.49 6.36 8.70
C SER A 615 9.50 7.07 7.34
N LEU A 616 8.63 8.05 7.05
CA LEU A 616 8.68 8.85 5.82
C LEU A 616 9.63 10.07 5.93
N ILE A 617 10.07 10.41 7.15
CA ILE A 617 10.94 11.58 7.42
C ILE A 617 12.24 11.60 6.59
N PRO A 618 12.92 10.47 6.30
CA PRO A 618 14.11 10.47 5.44
C PRO A 618 13.89 11.10 4.07
N ILE A 619 12.72 10.86 3.44
CA ILE A 619 12.37 11.35 2.09
C ILE A 619 12.42 12.88 2.02
N VAL A 620 12.11 13.54 3.14
CA VAL A 620 12.18 15.00 3.25
C VAL A 620 13.56 15.45 3.72
N LEU A 621 14.09 14.85 4.79
CA LEU A 621 15.28 15.39 5.48
C LEU A 621 16.62 14.97 4.89
N PHE A 622 16.75 13.83 4.20
CA PHE A 622 18.03 13.47 3.58
C PHE A 622 18.33 14.32 2.33
N PRO A 623 17.38 14.57 1.41
CA PRO A 623 17.60 15.51 0.32
C PRO A 623 17.81 16.95 0.83
N SER A 624 16.99 17.43 1.77
CA SER A 624 17.08 18.82 2.25
C SER A 624 18.29 19.13 3.16
N LEU A 625 19.10 18.13 3.51
CA LEU A 625 20.35 18.30 4.26
C LEU A 625 21.60 17.83 3.47
N GLY A 626 21.41 17.31 2.25
CA GLY A 626 22.48 16.79 1.40
C GLY A 626 23.12 15.48 1.87
N ILE A 627 22.33 14.58 2.44
CA ILE A 627 22.79 13.27 2.97
C ILE A 627 22.63 12.15 1.94
N LEU A 628 21.52 12.18 1.21
CA LEU A 628 21.18 11.34 0.06
C LEU A 628 20.33 12.17 -0.89
N ASP A 629 20.35 11.86 -2.19
CA ASP A 629 19.42 12.50 -3.13
C ASP A 629 18.00 11.93 -2.98
N THR A 630 17.03 12.56 -3.64
CA THR A 630 15.62 12.15 -3.59
C THR A 630 15.43 10.74 -4.17
N ILE A 631 16.21 10.35 -5.19
CA ILE A 631 16.06 9.04 -5.85
C ILE A 631 16.59 7.93 -4.94
N ASP A 632 17.85 7.98 -4.49
CA ASP A 632 18.41 6.95 -3.58
C ASP A 632 17.56 6.80 -2.32
N THR A 633 17.10 7.92 -1.76
CA THR A 633 16.21 7.89 -0.59
C THR A 633 14.90 7.17 -0.89
N CYS A 634 14.26 7.42 -2.04
CA CYS A 634 13.05 6.71 -2.46
C CYS A 634 13.30 5.21 -2.74
N THR A 635 14.43 4.85 -3.37
CA THR A 635 14.75 3.44 -3.69
C THR A 635 14.79 2.54 -2.44
N CYS A 636 15.12 3.11 -1.29
CA CYS A 636 15.16 2.39 -0.01
C CYS A 636 13.77 1.86 0.43
N TYR A 637 12.68 2.42 -0.07
CA TYR A 637 11.31 2.01 0.30
C TYR A 637 10.74 0.86 -0.54
N MET A 638 11.48 0.36 -1.54
CA MET A 638 11.06 -0.80 -2.32
C MET A 638 12.24 -1.60 -2.89
N ASN A 639 12.57 -2.72 -2.24
CA ASN A 639 13.66 -3.63 -2.59
C ASN A 639 13.17 -5.10 -2.53
N ASP A 640 14.03 -6.07 -2.92
CA ASP A 640 13.71 -7.51 -2.83
C ASP A 640 13.15 -7.90 -1.46
N THR A 641 13.80 -7.48 -0.38
CA THR A 641 13.42 -7.79 1.00
C THR A 641 12.01 -7.30 1.36
N ILE A 642 11.58 -6.14 0.84
CA ILE A 642 10.21 -5.65 0.99
C ILE A 642 9.21 -6.47 0.14
N MET A 643 9.58 -6.88 -1.07
CA MET A 643 8.73 -7.74 -1.90
C MET A 643 8.58 -9.16 -1.32
N VAL A 644 9.63 -9.72 -0.70
CA VAL A 644 9.57 -10.96 0.11
C VAL A 644 8.54 -10.82 1.22
N PHE A 645 8.56 -9.69 1.95
CA PHE A 645 7.61 -9.43 3.03
C PHE A 645 6.18 -9.31 2.51
N ILE A 646 5.96 -8.62 1.39
CA ILE A 646 4.64 -8.48 0.75
C ILE A 646 4.10 -9.86 0.34
N GLY A 647 4.87 -10.67 -0.37
CA GLY A 647 4.47 -12.02 -0.77
C GLY A 647 4.24 -12.95 0.44
N GLY A 648 5.10 -12.88 1.45
CA GLY A 648 4.96 -13.65 2.70
C GLY A 648 3.69 -13.31 3.47
N LEU A 649 3.30 -12.03 3.52
CA LEU A 649 2.04 -11.59 4.10
C LEU A 649 0.83 -12.05 3.28
N ILE A 650 0.89 -12.04 1.94
CA ILE A 650 -0.18 -12.58 1.08
C ILE A 650 -0.36 -14.08 1.34
N LEU A 651 0.73 -14.84 1.45
CA LEU A 651 0.73 -16.27 1.76
C LEU A 651 0.14 -16.55 3.16
N ALA A 652 0.51 -15.75 4.17
CA ALA A 652 -0.07 -15.81 5.51
C ALA A 652 -1.57 -15.52 5.53
N VAL A 653 -2.02 -14.48 4.82
CA VAL A 653 -3.43 -14.10 4.69
C VAL A 653 -4.24 -15.18 3.95
N ALA A 654 -3.64 -15.91 3.00
CA ALA A 654 -4.29 -17.05 2.35
C ALA A 654 -4.54 -18.22 3.32
N ILE A 655 -3.55 -18.55 4.16
CA ILE A 655 -3.64 -19.59 5.21
C ILE A 655 -4.67 -19.20 6.29
N GLU A 656 -4.80 -17.90 6.57
CA GLU A 656 -5.87 -17.37 7.41
C GLU A 656 -7.24 -17.54 6.74
N HIS A 657 -7.39 -17.07 5.49
CA HIS A 657 -8.66 -17.02 4.75
C HIS A 657 -9.29 -18.39 4.49
N CYS A 658 -8.49 -19.44 4.23
CA CYS A 658 -9.01 -20.80 4.04
C CYS A 658 -9.20 -21.58 5.36
N ASN A 659 -8.94 -20.98 6.53
CA ASN A 659 -8.98 -21.62 7.85
C ASN A 659 -8.02 -22.82 8.05
N LEU A 660 -7.06 -23.04 7.14
CA LEU A 660 -6.08 -24.15 7.21
C LEU A 660 -5.31 -24.16 8.55
N HIS A 661 -5.00 -22.98 9.10
CA HIS A 661 -4.38 -22.82 10.41
C HIS A 661 -5.17 -23.49 11.55
N MET A 662 -6.50 -23.45 11.53
CA MET A 662 -7.36 -24.12 12.51
C MET A 662 -7.27 -25.64 12.41
N ARG A 663 -7.24 -26.19 11.18
CA ARG A 663 -7.11 -27.63 10.95
C ARG A 663 -5.74 -28.15 11.40
N ILE A 664 -4.68 -27.39 11.16
CA ILE A 664 -3.33 -27.69 11.66
C ILE A 664 -3.30 -27.64 13.19
N ALA A 665 -3.81 -26.56 13.81
CA ALA A 665 -3.80 -26.38 15.26
C ALA A 665 -4.54 -27.51 15.99
N LEU A 666 -5.79 -27.80 15.63
CA LEU A 666 -6.57 -28.87 16.25
C LEU A 666 -5.99 -30.27 15.93
N GLY A 667 -5.42 -30.45 14.74
CA GLY A 667 -4.76 -31.69 14.34
C GLY A 667 -3.53 -32.04 15.20
N VAL A 668 -2.65 -31.06 15.46
CA VAL A 668 -1.47 -31.26 16.31
C VAL A 668 -1.86 -31.43 17.78
N VAL A 669 -2.82 -30.65 18.30
CA VAL A 669 -3.30 -30.82 19.69
C VAL A 669 -3.91 -32.23 19.90
N LYS A 670 -4.68 -32.73 18.92
CA LYS A 670 -5.20 -34.11 18.90
C LYS A 670 -4.10 -35.18 18.92
N MET A 671 -2.91 -34.90 18.37
CA MET A 671 -1.76 -35.81 18.37
C MET A 671 -0.98 -35.79 19.71
N VAL A 672 -0.75 -34.62 20.30
CA VAL A 672 0.10 -34.48 21.51
C VAL A 672 -0.63 -34.95 22.79
N GLY A 673 -1.95 -34.81 22.85
CA GLY A 673 -2.80 -35.39 23.90
C GLY A 673 -3.25 -34.41 25.00
N PHE A 674 -4.09 -34.91 25.91
CA PHE A 674 -5.13 -34.09 26.56
C PHE A 674 -4.83 -33.65 27.99
N SER A 675 -3.74 -34.10 28.62
CA SER A 675 -3.31 -33.62 29.94
C SER A 675 -2.83 -32.16 29.87
N HIS A 676 -3.01 -31.35 30.93
CA HIS A 676 -2.55 -29.93 30.95
C HIS A 676 -1.11 -29.75 30.43
N ALA A 677 -0.19 -30.65 30.80
CA ALA A 677 1.22 -30.56 30.38
C ALA A 677 1.44 -30.90 28.89
N LYS A 678 0.68 -31.87 28.35
CA LYS A 678 0.72 -32.26 26.93
C LYS A 678 0.03 -31.22 26.06
N LEU A 679 -1.17 -30.80 26.47
CA LEU A 679 -1.96 -29.76 25.83
C LEU A 679 -1.21 -28.42 25.76
N LEU A 680 -0.54 -28.00 26.85
CA LEU A 680 0.34 -26.83 26.83
C LEU A 680 1.52 -27.00 25.85
N GLY A 681 2.13 -28.18 25.78
CA GLY A 681 3.22 -28.47 24.84
C GLY A 681 2.77 -28.44 23.38
N GLY A 682 1.60 -29.00 23.09
CA GLY A 682 0.97 -28.93 21.77
C GLY A 682 0.65 -27.49 21.38
N LEU A 683 0.11 -26.68 22.29
CA LEU A 683 -0.16 -25.26 22.05
C LEU A 683 1.13 -24.45 21.84
N CYS A 684 2.19 -24.70 22.63
CA CYS A 684 3.51 -24.11 22.37
C CYS A 684 4.01 -24.44 20.96
N ALA A 685 4.04 -25.73 20.60
CA ALA A 685 4.55 -26.19 19.30
C ALA A 685 3.73 -25.64 18.11
N VAL A 686 2.40 -25.67 18.20
CA VAL A 686 1.49 -25.08 17.20
C VAL A 686 1.74 -23.58 17.05
N THR A 687 1.86 -22.85 18.17
CA THR A 687 2.06 -21.39 18.12
C THR A 687 3.40 -21.04 17.49
N THR A 688 4.48 -21.74 17.88
CA THR A 688 5.81 -21.59 17.26
C THR A 688 5.74 -21.87 15.76
N LEU A 689 5.11 -22.99 15.35
CA LEU A 689 5.02 -23.40 13.95
C LEU A 689 4.16 -22.45 13.10
N ILE A 690 3.03 -21.95 13.62
CA ILE A 690 2.21 -20.96 12.90
C ILE A 690 2.96 -19.63 12.79
N SER A 691 3.61 -19.19 13.87
CA SER A 691 4.32 -17.90 13.88
C SER A 691 5.60 -17.88 13.04
N MET A 692 6.11 -19.06 12.65
CA MET A 692 7.19 -19.23 11.69
C MET A 692 6.82 -18.75 10.26
N TRP A 693 5.52 -18.65 9.94
CA TRP A 693 5.00 -18.30 8.60
C TRP A 693 3.98 -17.16 8.62
N VAL A 694 3.41 -16.84 9.78
CA VAL A 694 2.38 -15.83 9.99
C VAL A 694 2.85 -14.89 11.11
N SER A 695 2.66 -13.57 10.97
CA SER A 695 3.15 -12.60 11.97
C SER A 695 2.72 -12.93 13.42
N ASN A 696 3.62 -12.72 14.38
CA ASN A 696 3.44 -13.05 15.81
C ASN A 696 2.10 -12.53 16.38
N THR A 697 1.71 -11.33 15.97
CA THR A 697 0.43 -10.69 16.31
C THR A 697 -0.76 -11.54 15.89
N ALA A 698 -0.81 -11.97 14.62
CA ALA A 698 -1.88 -12.79 14.08
C ALA A 698 -1.83 -14.22 14.64
N ALA A 699 -0.64 -14.81 14.79
CA ALA A 699 -0.47 -16.10 15.46
C ALA A 699 -1.08 -16.09 16.87
N THR A 700 -0.78 -15.08 17.68
CA THR A 700 -1.37 -14.92 19.03
C THR A 700 -2.88 -14.68 18.97
N ALA A 701 -3.33 -13.79 18.08
CA ALA A 701 -4.75 -13.47 17.92
C ALA A 701 -5.60 -14.69 17.50
N MET A 702 -5.06 -15.60 16.69
CA MET A 702 -5.72 -16.87 16.33
C MET A 702 -5.70 -17.87 17.49
N MET A 703 -4.61 -17.98 18.26
CA MET A 703 -4.49 -18.96 19.34
C MET A 703 -5.32 -18.61 20.58
N VAL A 704 -5.55 -17.33 20.90
CA VAL A 704 -6.30 -16.91 22.09
C VAL A 704 -7.76 -17.41 22.11
N PRO A 705 -8.57 -17.30 21.04
CA PRO A 705 -9.89 -17.92 20.96
C PRO A 705 -9.88 -19.44 21.12
N ILE A 706 -8.88 -20.14 20.57
CA ILE A 706 -8.73 -21.60 20.71
C ILE A 706 -8.48 -21.96 22.18
N ILE A 707 -7.59 -21.22 22.85
CA ILE A 707 -7.30 -21.39 24.27
C ILE A 707 -8.55 -21.14 25.12
N PHE A 708 -9.33 -20.10 24.83
CA PHE A 708 -10.59 -19.85 25.53
C PHE A 708 -11.63 -20.96 25.32
N ALA A 709 -11.77 -21.47 24.10
CA ALA A 709 -12.68 -22.59 23.82
C ALA A 709 -12.29 -23.84 24.62
N VAL A 710 -11.01 -24.24 24.57
CA VAL A 710 -10.51 -25.41 25.32
C VAL A 710 -10.66 -25.23 26.84
N LEU A 711 -10.40 -24.03 27.35
CA LEU A 711 -10.55 -23.72 28.78
C LEU A 711 -12.01 -23.71 29.24
N ARG A 712 -12.94 -23.16 28.45
CA ARG A 712 -14.38 -23.12 28.76
C ARG A 712 -14.98 -24.53 28.88
N GLU A 713 -14.50 -25.47 28.08
CA GLU A 713 -14.98 -26.86 28.13
C GLU A 713 -14.36 -27.65 29.30
N LEU A 714 -13.10 -27.36 29.66
CA LEU A 714 -12.49 -27.86 30.91
C LEU A 714 -13.18 -27.31 32.18
N GLU A 715 -13.78 -26.11 32.11
CA GLU A 715 -14.61 -25.53 33.17
C GLU A 715 -15.98 -26.21 33.28
N GLN A 716 -16.66 -26.47 32.16
CA GLN A 716 -17.91 -27.23 32.12
C GLN A 716 -17.74 -28.68 32.58
N ALA A 717 -16.56 -29.28 32.38
CA ALA A 717 -16.16 -30.56 32.95
C ALA A 717 -15.95 -30.54 34.49
N GLY A 718 -16.23 -29.42 35.17
CA GLY A 718 -16.22 -29.29 36.63
C GLY A 718 -14.84 -29.36 37.29
N ARG A 719 -13.74 -29.33 36.52
CA ARG A 719 -12.37 -29.56 37.05
C ARG A 719 -11.33 -28.48 36.77
N SER A 720 -11.64 -27.43 36.04
CA SER A 720 -10.84 -26.18 36.12
C SER A 720 -11.71 -24.93 36.08
N GLY A 721 -11.83 -24.25 37.23
CA GLY A 721 -12.35 -22.88 37.23
C GLY A 721 -11.40 -21.97 36.44
N VAL A 722 -11.90 -21.39 35.35
CA VAL A 722 -11.24 -20.38 34.51
C VAL A 722 -11.43 -19.00 35.15
N SER A 723 -12.58 -18.80 35.82
CA SER A 723 -12.86 -17.66 36.69
C SER A 723 -13.55 -18.11 37.99
N LYS A 724 -13.36 -17.35 39.07
CA LYS A 724 -14.21 -17.47 40.28
C LYS A 724 -15.50 -16.66 40.19
N LEU A 725 -15.97 -16.35 38.98
CA LEU A 725 -17.30 -15.80 38.73
C LEU A 725 -17.78 -16.08 37.29
N ASN A 726 -19.08 -16.32 37.13
CA ASN A 726 -19.74 -16.68 35.87
C ASN A 726 -19.65 -15.56 34.81
N ILE A 727 -18.90 -15.78 33.74
CA ILE A 727 -18.79 -14.84 32.60
C ILE A 727 -20.18 -14.56 31.98
N HIS A 728 -21.08 -15.55 31.96
CA HIS A 728 -22.45 -15.37 31.46
C HIS A 728 -23.36 -14.51 32.36
N ARG A 729 -23.02 -14.24 33.64
CA ARG A 729 -23.82 -13.30 34.45
C ARG A 729 -23.50 -11.85 34.14
N ALA A 730 -22.24 -11.51 33.83
CA ALA A 730 -21.88 -10.14 33.42
C ALA A 730 -22.63 -9.74 32.13
N ILE A 731 -22.50 -10.55 31.08
CA ILE A 731 -23.12 -10.29 29.75
C ILE A 731 -24.66 -10.27 29.82
N ALA A 732 -25.27 -10.91 30.82
CA ALA A 732 -26.73 -10.94 31.01
C ALA A 732 -27.27 -9.92 32.03
N MET A 733 -26.43 -9.17 32.75
CA MET A 733 -26.86 -8.23 33.80
C MET A 733 -26.63 -6.76 33.47
N ASP A 734 -25.98 -6.41 32.35
CA ASP A 734 -25.93 -5.03 31.82
C ASP A 734 -27.32 -4.41 31.54
N GLY A 735 -28.41 -5.19 31.62
CA GLY A 735 -29.79 -4.73 31.49
C GLY A 735 -30.54 -4.42 32.79
N LEU A 736 -30.06 -4.83 33.97
CA LEU A 736 -30.79 -4.64 35.24
C LEU A 736 -29.90 -4.51 36.49
N PHE A 737 -30.28 -3.56 37.33
CA PHE A 737 -29.73 -3.16 38.64
C PHE A 737 -28.45 -2.30 38.63
N ASN A 738 -28.68 -1.01 38.90
CA ASN A 738 -27.67 0.03 39.10
C ASN A 738 -27.32 0.13 40.61
N ASP A 739 -26.51 -0.80 41.11
CA ASP A 739 -26.13 -0.85 42.54
C ASP A 739 -24.61 -0.90 42.73
N ASN A 740 -24.08 0.02 43.54
CA ASN A 740 -22.76 0.63 43.31
C ASN A 740 -21.58 0.01 44.07
N ASN A 741 -21.72 -1.19 44.65
CA ASN A 741 -20.84 -1.63 45.75
C ASN A 741 -20.09 -2.98 45.63
N ILE A 742 -20.17 -3.73 44.52
CA ILE A 742 -19.33 -4.94 44.33
C ILE A 742 -18.75 -5.03 42.91
N SER A 743 -17.70 -4.26 42.64
CA SER A 743 -16.84 -4.42 41.45
C SER A 743 -15.83 -5.57 41.64
N SER A 744 -16.32 -6.82 41.61
CA SER A 744 -15.47 -8.00 41.72
C SER A 744 -14.54 -8.15 40.51
N GLU A 745 -13.27 -7.72 40.64
CA GLU A 745 -12.27 -7.86 39.58
C GLU A 745 -12.19 -9.30 39.03
N ILE A 746 -12.48 -9.45 37.73
CA ILE A 746 -12.29 -10.71 37.01
C ILE A 746 -10.78 -10.97 36.92
N ARG A 747 -10.31 -12.01 37.61
CA ARG A 747 -8.87 -12.37 37.68
C ARG A 747 -8.65 -13.79 37.14
N PRO A 748 -7.88 -13.97 36.03
CA PRO A 748 -7.65 -15.29 35.43
C PRO A 748 -6.87 -16.21 36.35
N THR A 749 -7.10 -17.52 36.32
CA THR A 749 -6.36 -18.49 37.15
C THR A 749 -4.95 -18.78 36.63
N ARG A 750 -4.12 -19.47 37.42
CA ARG A 750 -2.72 -19.79 37.03
C ARG A 750 -2.64 -20.63 35.76
N VAL A 751 -3.60 -21.52 35.55
CA VAL A 751 -3.74 -22.35 34.34
C VAL A 751 -4.05 -21.49 33.12
N THR A 752 -5.08 -20.63 33.20
CA THR A 752 -5.43 -19.68 32.13
C THR A 752 -4.23 -18.81 31.74
N ARG A 753 -3.49 -18.27 32.74
CA ARG A 753 -2.27 -17.50 32.50
C ARG A 753 -1.19 -18.31 31.79
N ALA A 754 -0.96 -19.57 32.18
CA ALA A 754 0.05 -20.41 31.55
C ALA A 754 -0.19 -20.59 30.04
N TYR A 755 -1.43 -20.84 29.63
CA TYR A 755 -1.79 -20.97 28.21
C TYR A 755 -1.67 -19.65 27.45
N MET A 756 -2.13 -18.54 28.03
CA MET A 756 -2.01 -17.22 27.41
C MET A 756 -0.54 -16.81 27.23
N LEU A 757 0.29 -16.99 28.26
CA LEU A 757 1.74 -16.72 28.19
C LEU A 757 2.43 -17.62 27.17
N ALA A 758 2.01 -18.89 27.02
CA ALA A 758 2.50 -19.76 25.95
C ALA A 758 2.19 -19.19 24.56
N ALA A 759 0.98 -18.68 24.31
CA ALA A 759 0.62 -18.09 23.02
C ALA A 759 1.46 -16.83 22.68
N ALA A 760 1.69 -15.94 23.65
CA ALA A 760 2.48 -14.74 23.40
C ALA A 760 3.98 -15.04 23.25
N TYR A 761 4.54 -15.92 24.08
CA TYR A 761 5.99 -16.17 24.09
C TYR A 761 6.43 -17.12 22.98
N CYS A 762 5.66 -18.18 22.70
CA CYS A 762 5.97 -19.13 21.63
C CYS A 762 5.73 -18.54 20.23
N SER A 763 4.84 -17.55 20.06
CA SER A 763 4.75 -16.81 18.79
C SER A 763 5.98 -15.92 18.60
N THR A 764 6.38 -15.16 19.62
CA THR A 764 7.61 -14.36 19.59
C THR A 764 8.86 -15.18 19.26
N PHE A 765 9.01 -16.39 19.82
CA PHE A 765 10.08 -17.30 19.39
C PHE A 765 9.87 -17.83 17.97
N GLY A 766 8.66 -18.28 17.63
CA GLY A 766 8.33 -18.81 16.29
C GLY A 766 8.64 -17.85 15.15
N GLY A 767 8.36 -16.55 15.33
CA GLY A 767 8.68 -15.51 14.36
C GLY A 767 10.15 -15.46 13.94
N THR A 768 11.08 -15.88 14.81
CA THR A 768 12.51 -15.90 14.47
C THR A 768 12.90 -16.99 13.47
N GLY A 769 12.10 -18.06 13.32
CA GLY A 769 12.46 -19.28 12.60
C GLY A 769 12.59 -19.15 11.08
N THR A 770 11.99 -18.14 10.46
CA THR A 770 12.18 -17.81 9.03
C THR A 770 12.41 -16.32 8.85
N LEU A 771 12.86 -15.93 7.66
CA LEU A 771 13.00 -14.53 7.30
C LEU A 771 11.64 -13.78 7.35
N VAL A 772 10.51 -14.46 7.07
CA VAL A 772 9.18 -13.85 6.95
C VAL A 772 8.45 -13.68 8.29
N GLY A 773 8.73 -14.52 9.29
CA GLY A 773 7.94 -14.59 10.53
C GLY A 773 7.88 -13.28 11.35
N THR A 774 8.97 -12.49 11.36
CA THR A 774 9.01 -11.17 12.01
C THR A 774 9.73 -10.13 11.16
N GLY A 775 9.23 -8.89 11.18
CA GLY A 775 9.80 -7.76 10.46
C GLY A 775 11.24 -7.42 10.85
N THR A 776 11.68 -7.78 12.07
CA THR A 776 13.06 -7.61 12.52
C THR A 776 14.07 -8.38 11.65
N ASN A 777 13.74 -9.60 11.23
CA ASN A 777 14.61 -10.42 10.37
C ASN A 777 14.79 -9.78 8.98
N LEU A 778 13.75 -9.11 8.47
CA LEU A 778 13.76 -8.39 7.20
C LEU A 778 14.47 -7.04 7.30
N THR A 779 14.27 -6.29 8.40
CA THR A 779 15.11 -5.13 8.74
C THR A 779 16.59 -5.53 8.73
N PHE A 780 16.94 -6.67 9.32
CA PHE A 780 18.32 -7.14 9.30
C PHE A 780 18.82 -7.46 7.89
N LYS A 781 18.12 -8.28 7.09
CA LYS A 781 18.56 -8.60 5.71
C LYS A 781 18.77 -7.32 4.89
N GLY A 782 17.79 -6.41 4.88
CA GLY A 782 17.89 -5.20 4.07
C GLY A 782 18.92 -4.19 4.59
N ILE A 783 19.19 -4.11 5.90
CA ILE A 783 20.30 -3.31 6.45
C ILE A 783 21.64 -3.94 6.11
N TYR A 784 21.79 -5.26 6.28
CA TYR A 784 23.01 -5.99 5.95
C TYR A 784 23.36 -5.86 4.46
N GLU A 785 22.43 -6.15 3.55
CA GLU A 785 22.63 -6.02 2.10
C GLU A 785 22.82 -4.56 1.64
N SER A 786 22.23 -3.59 2.36
CA SER A 786 22.47 -2.15 2.09
C SER A 786 23.83 -1.65 2.59
N ILE A 787 24.43 -2.28 3.60
CA ILE A 787 25.75 -1.90 4.11
C ILE A 787 26.83 -2.69 3.36
N PHE A 788 26.65 -3.98 3.13
CA PHE A 788 27.65 -4.89 2.55
C PHE A 788 27.18 -5.43 1.18
N PRO A 789 27.05 -4.59 0.13
CA PRO A 789 26.52 -5.01 -1.17
C PRO A 789 27.45 -5.97 -1.94
N THR A 790 28.69 -6.14 -1.50
CA THR A 790 29.67 -7.10 -2.02
C THR A 790 29.77 -8.39 -1.19
N ALA A 791 28.97 -8.53 -0.13
CA ALA A 791 28.82 -9.78 0.59
C ALA A 791 27.76 -10.67 -0.06
N GLU A 792 27.79 -11.96 0.26
CA GLU A 792 26.77 -12.90 -0.24
C GLU A 792 25.38 -12.59 0.33
N THR A 793 24.34 -12.66 -0.52
CA THR A 793 22.97 -12.29 -0.18
C THR A 793 22.34 -13.32 0.75
N ILE A 794 21.59 -12.86 1.75
CA ILE A 794 21.06 -13.76 2.79
C ILE A 794 19.84 -14.49 2.24
N SER A 795 20.07 -15.72 1.78
CA SER A 795 19.00 -16.61 1.30
C SER A 795 18.01 -16.94 2.42
N PHE A 796 16.76 -17.17 2.04
CA PHE A 796 15.74 -17.69 2.97
C PHE A 796 16.23 -18.97 3.69
N THR A 797 16.92 -19.85 2.96
CA THR A 797 17.44 -21.14 3.42
C THR A 797 18.50 -20.96 4.51
N HIS A 798 19.47 -20.07 4.34
CA HIS A 798 20.56 -19.87 5.31
C HIS A 798 20.04 -19.24 6.60
N TRP A 799 19.10 -18.29 6.50
CA TRP A 799 18.43 -17.74 7.69
C TRP A 799 17.65 -18.82 8.46
N MET A 800 16.93 -19.70 7.75
CA MET A 800 16.17 -20.79 8.37
C MET A 800 17.09 -21.81 9.06
N ILE A 801 18.19 -22.24 8.42
CA ILE A 801 19.16 -23.17 9.00
C ILE A 801 19.83 -22.57 10.24
N ALA A 802 20.19 -21.29 10.22
CA ALA A 802 20.73 -20.59 11.38
C ALA A 802 19.71 -20.45 12.53
N SER A 803 18.46 -20.11 12.22
CA SER A 803 17.49 -19.65 13.22
C SER A 803 16.55 -20.73 13.76
N PHE A 804 16.37 -21.84 13.06
CA PHE A 804 15.47 -22.91 13.48
C PHE A 804 15.89 -23.60 14.81
N PRO A 805 17.18 -23.93 15.06
CA PRO A 805 17.57 -24.63 16.30
C PRO A 805 17.32 -23.80 17.57
N GLN A 806 17.69 -22.51 17.57
CA GLN A 806 17.42 -21.60 18.69
C GLN A 806 15.92 -21.39 18.93
N MET A 807 15.09 -21.34 17.89
CA MET A 807 13.64 -21.23 18.00
C MET A 807 13.05 -22.44 18.75
N VAL A 808 13.47 -23.65 18.36
CA VAL A 808 13.00 -24.91 18.98
C VAL A 808 13.47 -25.01 20.43
N ILE A 809 14.74 -24.71 20.71
CA ILE A 809 15.29 -24.71 22.08
C ILE A 809 14.54 -23.72 22.98
N ASN A 810 14.35 -22.48 22.54
CA ASN A 810 13.66 -21.46 23.34
C ASN A 810 12.18 -21.77 23.55
N SER A 811 11.47 -22.31 22.55
CA SER A 811 10.07 -22.73 22.70
C SER A 811 9.94 -23.93 23.66
N PHE A 812 10.89 -24.86 23.65
CA PHE A 812 10.95 -25.98 24.60
C PHE A 812 11.22 -25.49 26.04
N LEU A 813 12.17 -24.56 26.22
CA LEU A 813 12.42 -23.91 27.50
C LEU A 813 11.20 -23.11 27.99
N THR A 814 10.44 -22.49 27.09
CA THR A 814 9.16 -21.81 27.40
C THR A 814 8.14 -22.78 27.97
N TRP A 815 7.91 -23.92 27.30
CA TRP A 815 7.01 -24.96 27.77
C TRP A 815 7.43 -25.49 29.15
N LEU A 816 8.72 -25.81 29.33
CA LEU A 816 9.25 -26.33 30.59
C LEU A 816 9.13 -25.30 31.73
N TYR A 817 9.47 -24.03 31.47
CA TYR A 817 9.33 -22.94 32.43
C TYR A 817 7.88 -22.77 32.89
N LEU A 818 6.92 -22.68 31.97
CA LEU A 818 5.51 -22.49 32.30
C LEU A 818 4.95 -23.69 33.10
N ARG A 819 5.38 -24.91 32.75
CA ARG A 819 5.03 -26.15 33.47
C ARG A 819 5.58 -26.18 34.91
N ILE A 820 6.77 -25.62 35.16
CA ILE A 820 7.39 -25.53 36.50
C ILE A 820 6.76 -24.40 37.33
N ALA A 821 6.60 -23.22 36.73
CA ALA A 821 6.18 -22.01 37.41
C ALA A 821 4.68 -21.98 37.72
N TYR A 822 3.83 -22.39 36.77
CA TYR A 822 2.36 -22.25 36.85
C TYR A 822 1.62 -23.58 37.06
N LEU A 823 2.15 -24.71 36.57
CA LEU A 823 1.53 -26.04 36.72
C LEU A 823 2.19 -26.93 37.79
N GLY A 824 3.14 -26.38 38.57
CA GLY A 824 3.64 -27.01 39.79
C GLY A 824 4.49 -28.27 39.61
N TYR A 825 5.10 -28.50 38.43
CA TYR A 825 5.81 -29.76 38.11
C TYR A 825 6.85 -30.22 39.16
N LEU A 826 7.69 -29.31 39.65
CA LEU A 826 8.69 -29.60 40.69
C LEU A 826 8.12 -29.52 42.12
N ARG A 827 6.81 -29.35 42.29
CA ARG A 827 6.11 -29.22 43.57
C ARG A 827 4.80 -30.04 43.59
N PRO A 828 4.84 -31.39 43.46
CA PRO A 828 3.64 -32.20 43.25
C PRO A 828 2.62 -32.15 44.39
N ARG A 829 3.07 -31.86 45.63
CA ARG A 829 2.21 -31.70 46.82
C ARG A 829 1.59 -30.29 46.96
N SER A 830 1.75 -29.42 45.96
CA SER A 830 1.21 -28.04 46.00
C SER A 830 -0.24 -27.97 45.53
N LYS A 831 -0.99 -26.99 46.04
CA LYS A 831 -2.37 -26.70 45.59
C LYS A 831 -2.45 -26.39 44.09
N ASP A 832 -1.41 -25.79 43.51
CA ASP A 832 -1.33 -25.54 42.07
C ASP A 832 -1.22 -26.84 41.26
N ALA A 833 -0.38 -27.78 41.70
CA ALA A 833 -0.26 -29.09 41.05
C ALA A 833 -1.55 -29.91 41.14
N GLN A 834 -2.27 -29.82 42.27
CA GLN A 834 -3.58 -30.43 42.45
C GLN A 834 -4.65 -29.82 41.54
N LEU A 835 -4.65 -28.50 41.34
CA LEU A 835 -5.55 -27.81 40.39
C LEU A 835 -5.17 -28.06 38.91
N ALA A 836 -3.91 -28.40 38.62
CA ALA A 836 -3.44 -28.76 37.29
C ALA A 836 -3.61 -30.25 36.95
N ALA A 837 -4.03 -31.09 37.89
CA ALA A 837 -4.20 -32.53 37.67
C ALA A 837 -5.57 -32.84 37.01
N ILE A 838 -5.56 -33.06 35.69
CA ILE A 838 -6.75 -33.57 34.98
C ILE A 838 -6.92 -35.06 35.31
N GLY A 839 -8.03 -35.44 35.94
CA GLY A 839 -8.43 -36.85 36.06
C GLY A 839 -8.86 -37.42 34.70
N ALA A 840 -8.78 -38.74 34.50
CA ALA A 840 -8.99 -39.39 33.20
C ALA A 840 -10.29 -38.99 32.46
N GLU A 841 -11.37 -38.78 33.21
CA GLU A 841 -12.67 -38.26 32.74
C GLU A 841 -12.58 -36.84 32.13
N GLY A 842 -11.76 -35.94 32.69
CA GLY A 842 -11.50 -34.62 32.12
C GLY A 842 -10.67 -34.68 30.83
N GLU A 843 -9.73 -35.62 30.73
CA GLU A 843 -9.02 -35.89 29.47
C GLU A 843 -9.97 -36.46 28.40
N ALA A 844 -10.96 -37.27 28.80
CA ALA A 844 -11.98 -37.80 27.91
C ALA A 844 -12.91 -36.71 27.36
N ILE A 845 -13.38 -35.79 28.21
CA ILE A 845 -14.21 -34.65 27.78
C ILE A 845 -13.41 -33.72 26.86
N THR A 846 -12.16 -33.41 27.21
CA THR A 846 -11.28 -32.55 26.40
C THR A 846 -10.97 -33.21 25.04
N ARG A 847 -10.82 -34.54 25.02
CA ARG A 847 -10.71 -35.32 23.78
C ARG A 847 -11.97 -35.24 22.94
N GLN A 848 -13.15 -35.42 23.53
CA GLN A 848 -14.43 -35.34 22.83
C GLN A 848 -14.62 -33.96 22.18
N VAL A 849 -14.43 -32.89 22.95
CA VAL A 849 -14.51 -31.49 22.49
C VAL A 849 -13.58 -31.21 21.31
N ILE A 850 -12.31 -31.62 21.40
CA ILE A 850 -11.33 -31.39 20.32
C ILE A 850 -11.64 -32.27 19.09
N GLN A 851 -12.16 -33.48 19.29
CA GLN A 851 -12.62 -34.32 18.18
C GLN A 851 -13.88 -33.75 17.52
N GLU A 852 -14.81 -33.18 18.28
CA GLU A 852 -16.01 -32.52 17.78
C GLU A 852 -15.66 -31.23 17.01
N LYS A 853 -14.84 -30.34 17.58
CA LYS A 853 -14.33 -29.15 16.88
C LYS A 853 -13.49 -29.46 15.64
N TYR A 854 -12.78 -30.59 15.63
CA TYR A 854 -12.08 -31.08 14.43
C TYR A 854 -13.04 -31.69 13.39
N LYS A 855 -14.19 -32.23 13.82
CA LYS A 855 -15.25 -32.76 12.96
C LYS A 855 -16.13 -31.64 12.37
N ASP A 856 -16.33 -30.55 13.11
CA ASP A 856 -17.00 -29.33 12.64
C ASP A 856 -16.31 -28.71 11.42
N LEU A 857 -14.97 -28.85 11.31
CA LEU A 857 -14.19 -28.44 10.14
C LEU A 857 -14.44 -29.30 8.88
N GLY A 858 -15.19 -30.39 8.98
CA GLY A 858 -15.53 -31.26 7.85
C GLY A 858 -14.31 -31.93 7.19
N PRO A 859 -14.47 -32.49 5.97
CA PRO A 859 -13.35 -32.96 5.15
C PRO A 859 -12.48 -31.79 4.67
N LEU A 860 -11.25 -32.08 4.23
CA LEU A 860 -10.35 -31.07 3.65
C LEU A 860 -10.99 -30.47 2.39
N SER A 861 -11.19 -29.15 2.38
CA SER A 861 -11.73 -28.43 1.22
C SER A 861 -10.70 -28.27 0.10
N PHE A 862 -11.16 -28.03 -1.13
CA PHE A 862 -10.26 -27.72 -2.25
C PHE A 862 -9.49 -26.41 -2.01
N HIS A 863 -10.10 -25.43 -1.34
CA HIS A 863 -9.47 -24.17 -0.95
C HIS A 863 -8.29 -24.39 0.02
N GLU A 864 -8.49 -25.17 1.09
CA GLU A 864 -7.42 -25.56 2.01
C GLU A 864 -6.33 -26.37 1.29
N SER A 865 -6.72 -27.33 0.46
CA SER A 865 -5.78 -28.17 -0.29
C SER A 865 -4.94 -27.36 -1.28
N GLY A 866 -5.55 -26.43 -2.01
CA GLY A 866 -4.87 -25.55 -2.97
C GLY A 866 -3.87 -24.62 -2.29
N VAL A 867 -4.26 -23.99 -1.17
CA VAL A 867 -3.35 -23.17 -0.37
C VAL A 867 -2.22 -24.03 0.24
N THR A 868 -2.51 -25.25 0.69
CA THR A 868 -1.49 -26.18 1.22
C THR A 868 -0.44 -26.55 0.17
N VAL A 869 -0.87 -26.93 -1.03
CA VAL A 869 0.03 -27.29 -2.14
C VAL A 869 0.89 -26.09 -2.57
N LEU A 870 0.28 -24.90 -2.70
CA LEU A 870 1.01 -23.68 -3.06
C LEU A 870 1.99 -23.23 -1.96
N PHE A 871 1.63 -23.40 -0.68
CA PHE A 871 2.53 -23.13 0.44
C PHE A 871 3.75 -24.06 0.41
N ILE A 872 3.54 -25.37 0.27
CA ILE A 872 4.63 -26.36 0.15
C ILE A 872 5.50 -26.05 -1.07
N MET A 873 4.89 -25.72 -2.22
CA MET A 873 5.60 -25.28 -3.42
C MET A 873 6.47 -24.05 -3.17
N CYS A 874 5.98 -23.03 -2.45
CA CYS A 874 6.76 -21.83 -2.12
C CYS A 874 7.99 -22.18 -1.26
N VAL A 875 7.81 -23.04 -0.25
CA VAL A 875 8.90 -23.49 0.63
C VAL A 875 9.95 -24.28 -0.15
N LEU A 876 9.53 -25.18 -1.05
CA LEU A 876 10.45 -25.92 -1.92
C LEU A 876 11.21 -25.00 -2.88
N LEU A 877 10.53 -24.01 -3.48
CA LEU A 877 11.17 -23.03 -4.36
C LEU A 877 12.20 -22.16 -3.62
N TRP A 878 11.94 -21.75 -2.36
CA TRP A 878 12.97 -21.08 -1.56
C TRP A 878 14.14 -22.00 -1.25
N ILE A 879 13.89 -23.21 -0.73
CA ILE A 879 14.94 -24.17 -0.33
C ILE A 879 15.90 -24.46 -1.49
N PHE A 880 15.36 -24.76 -2.68
CA PHE A 880 16.16 -25.15 -3.86
C PHE A 880 16.60 -23.98 -4.75
N ARG A 881 16.40 -22.71 -4.34
CA ARG A 881 16.77 -21.52 -5.14
C ARG A 881 18.27 -21.49 -5.45
N LYS A 882 19.08 -21.54 -4.38
CA LYS A 882 20.53 -21.70 -4.37
C LYS A 882 20.87 -22.48 -3.09
N PRO A 883 20.86 -23.82 -3.13
CA PRO A 883 21.01 -24.66 -1.94
C PRO A 883 22.47 -25.01 -1.61
N GLU A 884 23.43 -24.54 -2.41
CA GLU A 884 24.89 -24.75 -2.31
C GLU A 884 25.38 -26.20 -2.49
N PHE A 885 24.67 -27.21 -1.98
CA PHE A 885 25.02 -28.63 -2.15
C PHE A 885 24.65 -29.21 -3.53
N ILE A 886 23.84 -28.49 -4.32
CA ILE A 886 23.57 -28.72 -5.75
C ILE A 886 23.40 -27.37 -6.45
N VAL A 887 23.56 -27.34 -7.78
CA VAL A 887 23.23 -26.17 -8.62
C VAL A 887 21.76 -25.79 -8.40
N GLY A 888 21.50 -24.53 -8.11
CA GLY A 888 20.15 -24.04 -7.80
C GLY A 888 19.27 -23.93 -9.04
N TRP A 889 17.94 -24.01 -8.88
CA TRP A 889 17.04 -23.81 -10.03
C TRP A 889 17.15 -22.39 -10.62
N ALA A 890 17.61 -21.41 -9.83
CA ALA A 890 17.86 -20.06 -10.31
C ALA A 890 18.99 -20.03 -11.35
N GLU A 891 20.12 -20.66 -11.02
CA GLU A 891 21.33 -20.76 -11.85
C GLU A 891 21.10 -21.60 -13.11
N LEU A 892 20.15 -22.55 -13.07
CA LEU A 892 19.71 -23.35 -14.23
C LEU A 892 18.74 -22.62 -15.18
N LEU A 893 18.16 -21.48 -14.77
CA LEU A 893 17.14 -20.76 -15.53
C LEU A 893 17.66 -19.48 -16.20
N THR A 894 18.50 -18.70 -15.53
CA THR A 894 19.01 -17.42 -16.04
C THR A 894 20.36 -17.03 -15.47
N ASP A 895 21.20 -16.38 -16.29
CA ASP A 895 22.46 -15.73 -15.88
C ASP A 895 22.25 -14.46 -15.00
N VAL A 896 21.00 -14.09 -14.70
CA VAL A 896 20.61 -12.90 -13.93
C VAL A 896 20.28 -13.28 -12.49
N GLU A 897 20.69 -12.46 -11.51
CA GLU A 897 20.47 -12.73 -10.09
C GLU A 897 18.96 -12.75 -9.71
N LEU A 898 18.46 -13.96 -9.41
CA LEU A 898 17.11 -14.22 -8.94
C LEU A 898 17.07 -14.26 -7.40
N LYS A 899 16.39 -13.28 -6.78
CA LYS A 899 16.29 -13.13 -5.32
C LYS A 899 15.00 -13.74 -4.74
N ASP A 900 14.88 -13.73 -3.40
CA ASP A 900 13.84 -14.46 -2.64
C ASP A 900 12.40 -14.01 -2.93
N SER A 901 12.19 -12.81 -3.48
CA SER A 901 10.85 -12.33 -3.84
C SER A 901 10.23 -13.07 -5.03
N VAL A 902 11.03 -13.58 -5.97
CA VAL A 902 10.52 -14.21 -7.21
C VAL A 902 9.63 -15.43 -6.91
N PRO A 903 10.04 -16.42 -6.08
CA PRO A 903 9.18 -17.54 -5.68
C PRO A 903 7.85 -17.16 -5.06
N VAL A 904 7.86 -16.22 -4.11
CA VAL A 904 6.69 -15.91 -3.28
C VAL A 904 5.71 -14.99 -3.99
N ILE A 905 6.19 -14.08 -4.84
CA ILE A 905 5.33 -13.29 -5.73
C ILE A 905 4.75 -14.20 -6.83
N PHE A 906 5.51 -15.15 -7.38
CA PHE A 906 4.99 -16.15 -8.33
C PHE A 906 3.87 -17.01 -7.72
N VAL A 907 4.08 -17.55 -6.52
CA VAL A 907 3.04 -18.31 -5.80
C VAL A 907 1.83 -17.43 -5.45
N SER A 908 2.07 -16.17 -5.06
CA SER A 908 0.99 -15.19 -4.83
C SER A 908 0.14 -14.96 -6.08
N ILE A 909 0.76 -14.85 -7.27
CA ILE A 909 0.06 -14.75 -8.56
C ILE A 909 -0.76 -16.01 -8.85
N LEU A 910 -0.21 -17.22 -8.60
CA LEU A 910 -0.92 -18.48 -8.80
C LEU A 910 -2.20 -18.61 -7.94
N MET A 911 -2.24 -18.01 -6.75
CA MET A 911 -3.45 -17.97 -5.90
C MET A 911 -4.63 -17.19 -6.52
N PHE A 912 -4.40 -16.37 -7.54
CA PHE A 912 -5.45 -15.71 -8.32
C PHE A 912 -5.91 -16.51 -9.53
N PHE A 913 -5.07 -17.42 -10.05
CA PHE A 913 -5.42 -18.31 -11.16
C PHE A 913 -6.19 -19.55 -10.72
N ILE A 914 -5.81 -20.15 -9.59
CA ILE A 914 -6.43 -21.40 -9.11
C ILE A 914 -7.78 -21.07 -8.44
N PRO A 915 -8.90 -21.68 -8.87
CA PRO A 915 -10.20 -21.45 -8.26
C PRO A 915 -10.28 -22.06 -6.85
N LYS A 916 -11.03 -21.42 -5.94
CA LYS A 916 -11.29 -21.97 -4.59
C LYS A 916 -12.15 -23.24 -4.61
N ASP A 917 -13.04 -23.37 -5.60
CA ASP A 917 -13.94 -24.52 -5.79
C ASP A 917 -13.72 -25.18 -7.17
N PRO A 918 -13.58 -26.52 -7.27
CA PRO A 918 -13.37 -27.23 -8.53
C PRO A 918 -14.67 -27.41 -9.35
N SER A 919 -15.64 -26.51 -9.16
CA SER A 919 -16.99 -26.56 -9.74
C SER A 919 -16.99 -26.59 -11.28
N PHE A 920 -15.91 -26.09 -11.90
CA PHE A 920 -15.69 -26.14 -13.34
C PHE A 920 -15.74 -27.56 -13.92
N ILE A 921 -15.31 -28.57 -13.15
CA ILE A 921 -15.32 -29.99 -13.56
C ILE A 921 -16.77 -30.47 -13.81
N HIS A 922 -17.75 -29.94 -13.07
CA HIS A 922 -19.15 -30.31 -13.20
C HIS A 922 -19.92 -29.53 -14.27
N SER A 923 -19.28 -28.62 -15.01
CA SER A 923 -19.90 -27.85 -16.12
C SER A 923 -20.52 -28.77 -17.20
N PHE A 924 -19.90 -29.92 -17.45
CA PHE A 924 -20.37 -30.92 -18.41
C PHE A 924 -21.15 -32.09 -17.76
N SER A 925 -21.55 -31.94 -16.49
CA SER A 925 -22.35 -32.94 -15.77
C SER A 925 -23.70 -33.16 -16.45
N ARG A 926 -24.15 -34.43 -16.51
CA ARG A 926 -25.51 -34.79 -16.96
C ARG A 926 -26.59 -34.22 -16.02
N ASP A 927 -26.30 -34.20 -14.72
CA ASP A 927 -27.14 -33.67 -13.65
C ASP A 927 -27.20 -32.13 -13.72
N PRO A 928 -28.38 -31.50 -13.92
CA PRO A 928 -28.52 -30.04 -13.95
C PRO A 928 -28.25 -29.35 -12.61
N ALA A 929 -28.54 -30.00 -11.47
CA ALA A 929 -28.43 -29.39 -10.14
C ALA A 929 -26.97 -29.20 -9.70
N LYS A 930 -26.06 -30.03 -10.23
CA LYS A 930 -24.62 -30.00 -9.94
C LYS A 930 -23.82 -29.04 -10.84
N ARG A 931 -24.46 -28.30 -11.75
CA ARG A 931 -23.76 -27.37 -12.66
C ARG A 931 -23.49 -26.03 -11.98
N PRO A 932 -22.29 -25.44 -12.15
CA PRO A 932 -21.99 -24.10 -11.63
C PRO A 932 -22.92 -23.05 -12.26
N LYS A 933 -23.55 -22.22 -11.43
CA LYS A 933 -24.36 -21.06 -11.85
C LYS A 933 -23.54 -19.76 -11.93
N SER A 934 -22.37 -19.74 -11.30
CA SER A 934 -21.42 -18.63 -11.24
C SER A 934 -19.99 -19.17 -11.33
N SER A 935 -19.06 -18.31 -11.76
CA SER A 935 -17.63 -18.62 -11.74
C SER A 935 -17.11 -18.75 -10.31
N SER A 936 -16.27 -19.75 -10.04
CA SER A 936 -15.49 -19.75 -8.80
C SER A 936 -14.58 -18.53 -8.75
N GLU A 937 -14.47 -17.91 -7.59
CA GLU A 937 -13.38 -16.98 -7.27
C GLU A 937 -12.05 -17.76 -7.17
N GLY A 938 -10.91 -17.04 -7.20
CA GLY A 938 -9.60 -17.62 -6.91
C GLY A 938 -9.44 -17.98 -5.42
N LEU A 939 -8.35 -18.69 -5.08
CA LEU A 939 -7.97 -18.96 -3.68
C LEU A 939 -7.80 -17.65 -2.87
N MET A 940 -7.39 -16.57 -3.56
CA MET A 940 -7.29 -15.21 -3.04
C MET A 940 -7.99 -14.18 -3.94
N THR A 941 -8.41 -13.06 -3.33
CA THR A 941 -8.95 -11.88 -4.05
C THR A 941 -8.28 -10.61 -3.55
N TRP A 942 -8.18 -9.57 -4.41
CA TRP A 942 -7.46 -8.34 -4.08
C TRP A 942 -8.07 -7.61 -2.88
N LYS A 943 -9.40 -7.63 -2.75
CA LYS A 943 -10.13 -7.00 -1.63
C LYS A 943 -9.69 -7.53 -0.26
N ILE A 944 -9.30 -8.81 -0.17
CA ILE A 944 -8.81 -9.42 1.07
C ILE A 944 -7.40 -8.93 1.38
N ILE A 945 -6.51 -8.87 0.38
CA ILE A 945 -5.16 -8.29 0.52
C ILE A 945 -5.26 -6.82 0.95
N GLU A 946 -6.00 -6.01 0.19
CA GLU A 946 -6.17 -4.57 0.39
C GLU A 946 -6.64 -4.21 1.81
N THR A 947 -7.53 -5.02 2.39
CA THR A 947 -8.10 -4.81 3.73
C THR A 947 -7.31 -5.42 4.89
N LYS A 948 -6.63 -6.57 4.69
CA LYS A 948 -5.87 -7.25 5.75
C LYS A 948 -4.38 -6.89 5.81
N MET A 949 -3.79 -6.34 4.74
CA MET A 949 -2.37 -6.02 4.71
C MET A 949 -1.98 -4.90 5.71
N PRO A 950 -0.95 -5.10 6.55
CA PRO A 950 -0.44 -4.08 7.47
C PRO A 950 0.50 -3.09 6.75
N TRP A 951 -0.03 -2.33 5.78
CA TRP A 951 0.73 -1.43 4.88
C TRP A 951 1.74 -0.51 5.58
N GLY A 952 1.47 -0.09 6.82
CA GLY A 952 2.38 0.76 7.61
C GLY A 952 3.73 0.11 7.95
N LEU A 953 3.82 -1.23 7.98
CA LEU A 953 5.09 -1.94 8.22
C LEU A 953 6.05 -1.86 7.03
N ILE A 954 5.53 -1.76 5.80
CA ILE A 954 6.33 -1.65 4.58
C ILE A 954 7.13 -0.34 4.58
N PHE A 955 6.48 0.77 4.90
CA PHE A 955 7.16 2.07 5.06
C PHE A 955 8.17 2.07 6.23
N LEU A 956 7.87 1.36 7.32
CA LEU A 956 8.75 1.24 8.49
C LEU A 956 10.07 0.51 8.17
N LEU A 957 10.03 -0.53 7.34
CA LEU A 957 11.23 -1.18 6.81
C LEU A 957 12.01 -0.21 5.91
N GLY A 958 11.32 0.44 4.96
CA GLY A 958 11.92 1.38 4.01
C GLY A 958 12.66 2.55 4.66
N GLY A 959 12.06 3.17 5.68
CA GLY A 959 12.71 4.24 6.46
C GLY A 959 13.93 3.78 7.25
N GLY A 960 13.97 2.50 7.66
CA GLY A 960 15.15 1.88 8.26
C GLY A 960 16.29 1.69 7.27
N PHE A 961 15.99 1.22 6.06
CA PHE A 961 16.98 1.09 4.98
C PHE A 961 17.52 2.45 4.53
N ALA A 962 16.66 3.47 4.48
CA ALA A 962 17.07 4.84 4.24
C ALA A 962 18.05 5.33 5.32
N ILE A 963 17.73 5.15 6.62
CA ILE A 963 18.66 5.49 7.73
C ILE A 963 20.01 4.80 7.54
N SER A 964 20.01 3.49 7.24
CA SER A 964 21.23 2.71 7.05
C SER A 964 22.11 3.30 5.96
N ARG A 965 21.54 3.53 4.77
CA ARG A 965 22.25 4.07 3.60
C ARG A 965 22.74 5.51 3.86
N GLY A 966 21.94 6.35 4.50
CA GLY A 966 22.33 7.71 4.89
C GLY A 966 23.45 7.73 5.94
N THR A 967 23.42 6.80 6.91
CA THR A 967 24.44 6.67 7.97
C THR A 967 25.80 6.24 7.39
N VAL A 968 25.80 5.39 6.36
CA VAL A 968 27.02 5.01 5.61
C VAL A 968 27.51 6.15 4.72
N ASN A 969 26.65 6.70 3.85
CA ASN A 969 27.04 7.75 2.90
C ASN A 969 27.54 9.03 3.60
N SER A 970 27.02 9.32 4.79
CA SER A 970 27.43 10.50 5.58
C SER A 970 28.74 10.36 6.34
N CYS A 971 29.42 9.21 6.30
CA CYS A 971 30.55 8.85 7.18
C CYS A 971 30.21 8.74 8.69
N LEU A 972 28.96 8.99 9.12
CA LEU A 972 28.53 8.89 10.53
C LEU A 972 28.80 7.49 11.10
N ALA A 973 28.45 6.47 10.30
CA ALA A 973 28.83 5.08 10.45
C ALA A 973 30.24 4.89 11.03
N LYS A 974 31.22 5.55 10.41
CA LYS A 974 32.64 5.41 10.69
C LYS A 974 33.00 6.04 12.04
N LYS A 975 32.64 7.32 12.27
CA LYS A 975 32.98 8.05 13.50
C LYS A 975 32.37 7.40 14.75
N VAL A 976 31.17 6.81 14.64
CA VAL A 976 30.57 6.02 15.73
C VAL A 976 31.33 4.71 15.96
N GLY A 977 31.75 4.00 14.90
CA GLY A 977 32.58 2.81 15.01
C GLY A 977 33.96 3.07 15.63
N GLU A 978 34.64 4.13 15.19
CA GLU A 978 35.94 4.60 15.74
C GLU A 978 35.82 4.95 17.23
N SER A 979 34.70 5.54 17.65
CA SER A 979 34.40 5.83 19.06
C SER A 979 34.23 4.56 19.93
N MET A 980 33.99 3.40 19.32
CA MET A 980 33.88 2.10 20.00
C MET A 980 35.20 1.31 20.05
N LEU A 981 36.29 1.82 19.45
CA LEU A 981 37.59 1.13 19.41
C LEU A 981 38.11 0.64 20.79
N PRO A 982 37.90 1.34 21.93
CA PRO A 982 38.28 0.82 23.26
C PRO A 982 37.61 -0.51 23.65
N LEU A 983 36.48 -0.87 23.05
CA LEU A 983 35.81 -2.16 23.29
C LEU A 983 36.58 -3.35 22.67
N GLN A 984 37.50 -3.11 21.73
CA GLN A 984 38.33 -4.17 21.12
C GLN A 984 39.21 -4.90 22.15
N HIS A 985 39.47 -4.29 23.31
CA HIS A 985 40.17 -4.95 24.42
C HIS A 985 39.32 -5.97 25.21
N LEU A 986 38.00 -6.05 24.95
CA LEU A 986 37.11 -7.02 25.59
C LEU A 986 36.99 -8.30 24.74
N PRO A 987 36.87 -9.49 25.35
CA PRO A 987 36.61 -10.72 24.60
C PRO A 987 35.30 -10.62 23.78
N PRO A 988 35.25 -11.08 22.51
CA PRO A 988 34.07 -10.91 21.65
C PRO A 988 32.76 -11.46 22.23
N ILE A 989 32.82 -12.52 23.05
CA ILE A 989 31.64 -13.08 23.74
C ILE A 989 31.09 -12.15 24.84
N VAL A 990 31.94 -11.33 25.47
CA VAL A 990 31.53 -10.29 26.44
C VAL A 990 30.85 -9.13 25.71
N ILE A 991 31.41 -8.71 24.57
CA ILE A 991 30.79 -7.69 23.71
C ILE A 991 29.41 -8.16 23.24
N LEU A 992 29.32 -9.41 22.76
CA LEU A 992 28.07 -10.05 22.37
C LEU A 992 27.03 -10.06 23.51
N PHE A 993 27.43 -10.47 24.71
CA PHE A 993 26.56 -10.47 25.88
C PHE A 993 26.03 -9.07 26.21
N LEU A 994 26.89 -8.05 26.21
CA LEU A 994 26.52 -6.66 26.50
C LEU A 994 25.57 -6.09 25.45
N VAL A 995 25.85 -6.30 24.16
CA VAL A 995 24.96 -5.89 23.05
C VAL A 995 23.59 -6.56 23.16
N CYS A 996 23.57 -7.87 23.42
CA CYS A 996 22.33 -8.62 23.55
C CYS A 996 21.50 -8.18 24.77
N LEU A 997 22.15 -7.96 25.93
CA LEU A 997 21.51 -7.48 27.15
C LEU A 997 20.93 -6.07 26.99
N LEU A 998 21.64 -5.17 26.31
CA LEU A 998 21.20 -3.81 26.03
C LEU A 998 19.94 -3.82 25.15
N ILE A 999 20.00 -4.49 24.00
CA ILE A 999 18.88 -4.59 23.06
C ILE A 999 17.67 -5.29 23.69
N GLY A 1000 17.89 -6.44 24.33
CA GLY A 1000 16.86 -7.20 25.04
C GLY A 1000 16.22 -6.45 26.21
N THR A 1001 16.81 -5.33 26.65
CA THR A 1001 16.21 -4.42 27.64
C THR A 1001 15.44 -3.28 26.96
N ILE A 1002 15.99 -2.68 25.90
CA ILE A 1002 15.33 -1.58 25.16
C ILE A 1002 14.04 -2.07 24.46
N THR A 1003 14.02 -3.30 23.95
CA THR A 1003 12.87 -3.88 23.23
C THR A 1003 11.61 -4.10 24.06
N GLU A 1004 11.68 -4.00 25.38
CA GLU A 1004 10.47 -4.00 26.23
C GLU A 1004 9.72 -2.65 26.21
N PHE A 1005 10.35 -1.57 25.72
CA PHE A 1005 9.85 -0.19 25.80
C PHE A 1005 9.58 0.47 24.44
N THR A 1006 9.96 -0.16 23.33
CA THR A 1006 9.83 0.40 21.97
C THR A 1006 9.72 -0.72 20.95
N SER A 1007 9.03 -0.45 19.84
CA SER A 1007 8.84 -1.40 18.73
C SER A 1007 10.14 -2.06 18.26
N ASN A 1008 10.13 -3.41 18.30
CA ASN A 1008 11.15 -4.34 17.80
C ASN A 1008 11.84 -3.88 16.50
N VAL A 1009 11.05 -3.50 15.50
CA VAL A 1009 11.53 -3.09 14.16
C VAL A 1009 12.20 -1.71 14.22
N GLY A 1010 11.67 -0.78 15.01
CA GLY A 1010 12.26 0.55 15.21
C GLY A 1010 13.64 0.47 15.88
N ILE A 1011 13.82 -0.42 16.85
CA ILE A 1011 15.13 -0.63 17.51
C ILE A 1011 16.12 -1.27 16.55
N ALA A 1012 15.72 -2.27 15.76
CA ALA A 1012 16.58 -2.88 14.75
C ALA A 1012 17.03 -1.85 13.70
N ASN A 1013 16.14 -0.95 13.26
CA ASN A 1013 16.46 0.16 12.35
C ASN A 1013 17.52 1.13 12.93
N ILE A 1014 17.57 1.34 14.25
CA ILE A 1014 18.51 2.24 14.92
C ILE A 1014 19.85 1.54 15.24
N THR A 1015 19.79 0.31 15.75
CA THR A 1015 20.95 -0.36 16.37
C THR A 1015 21.80 -1.16 15.39
N LEU A 1016 21.20 -1.79 14.38
CA LEU A 1016 21.94 -2.67 13.46
C LEU A 1016 22.97 -1.91 12.58
N PRO A 1017 22.72 -0.68 12.08
CA PRO A 1017 23.73 0.07 11.34
C PRO A 1017 24.95 0.43 12.20
N VAL A 1018 24.73 0.75 13.48
CA VAL A 1018 25.82 1.01 14.44
C VAL A 1018 26.62 -0.26 14.72
N ILE A 1019 25.95 -1.39 14.93
CA ILE A 1019 26.60 -2.67 15.22
C ILE A 1019 27.39 -3.19 14.02
N ALA A 1020 26.90 -3.02 12.79
CA ALA A 1020 27.62 -3.36 11.57
C ALA A 1020 29.00 -2.68 11.52
N GLN A 1021 29.04 -1.38 11.80
CA GLN A 1021 30.26 -0.58 11.75
C GLN A 1021 31.20 -0.87 12.93
N MET A 1022 30.64 -1.12 14.11
CA MET A 1022 31.40 -1.60 15.26
C MET A 1022 32.11 -2.94 14.95
N CYS A 1023 31.47 -3.85 14.21
CA CYS A 1023 32.13 -5.08 13.74
C CYS A 1023 33.30 -4.79 12.79
N VAL A 1024 33.12 -3.93 11.79
CA VAL A 1024 34.17 -3.54 10.83
C VAL A 1024 35.39 -2.94 11.55
N VAL A 1025 35.18 -2.01 12.49
CA VAL A 1025 36.29 -1.35 13.21
C VAL A 1025 37.00 -2.30 14.17
N MET A 1026 36.28 -3.15 14.91
CA MET A 1026 36.88 -4.12 15.83
C MET A 1026 37.47 -5.35 15.12
N LYS A 1027 37.29 -5.48 13.79
CA LYS A 1027 37.63 -6.65 12.95
C LYS A 1027 36.92 -7.95 13.38
N LEU A 1028 35.63 -7.84 13.72
CA LEU A 1028 34.74 -9.00 13.90
C LEU A 1028 33.90 -9.24 12.64
N HIS A 1029 33.60 -10.50 12.33
CA HIS A 1029 32.68 -10.84 11.25
C HIS A 1029 31.30 -10.20 11.49
N PRO A 1030 30.72 -9.38 10.59
CA PRO A 1030 29.51 -8.60 10.90
C PRO A 1030 28.30 -9.41 11.41
N MET A 1031 28.12 -10.64 10.90
CA MET A 1031 27.07 -11.55 11.38
C MET A 1031 27.18 -11.87 12.88
N TYR A 1032 28.40 -11.88 13.45
CA TYR A 1032 28.69 -12.27 14.83
C TYR A 1032 27.90 -11.46 15.86
N LEU A 1033 27.69 -10.16 15.61
CA LEU A 1033 26.87 -9.30 16.48
C LEU A 1033 25.51 -8.94 15.86
N MET A 1034 25.42 -8.74 14.54
CA MET A 1034 24.17 -8.27 13.91
C MET A 1034 23.03 -9.29 13.99
N VAL A 1035 23.31 -10.59 13.81
CA VAL A 1035 22.26 -11.62 13.86
C VAL A 1035 21.73 -11.80 15.30
N PRO A 1036 22.57 -11.98 16.33
CA PRO A 1036 22.11 -11.95 17.73
C PRO A 1036 21.36 -10.68 18.11
N ALA A 1037 21.83 -9.50 17.70
CA ALA A 1037 21.14 -8.23 17.94
C ALA A 1037 19.72 -8.24 17.36
N THR A 1038 19.55 -8.71 16.12
CA THR A 1038 18.25 -8.84 15.43
C THR A 1038 17.26 -9.74 16.18
N LEU A 1039 17.77 -10.85 16.72
CA LEU A 1039 16.99 -11.83 17.45
C LEU A 1039 16.61 -11.29 18.84
N MET A 1040 17.53 -10.61 19.53
CA MET A 1040 17.25 -9.89 20.77
C MET A 1040 16.26 -8.73 20.56
N CYS A 1041 16.27 -8.03 19.42
CA CYS A 1041 15.22 -7.06 19.04
C CYS A 1041 13.83 -7.71 18.91
N SER A 1042 13.72 -9.04 18.92
CA SER A 1042 12.44 -9.75 18.90
C SER A 1042 11.98 -10.18 20.30
N PHE A 1043 12.90 -10.34 21.25
CA PHE A 1043 12.69 -11.01 22.55
C PHE A 1043 12.14 -10.09 23.66
N SER A 1044 10.99 -9.44 23.43
CA SER A 1044 10.22 -8.75 24.48
C SER A 1044 9.11 -9.65 25.06
N PHE A 1045 9.13 -9.80 26.39
CA PHE A 1045 8.26 -10.73 27.12
C PHE A 1045 7.63 -10.13 28.38
N ARG A 1046 8.19 -9.05 28.93
CA ARG A 1046 7.86 -8.51 30.26
C ARG A 1046 6.73 -7.48 30.21
N LEU A 1047 6.67 -6.64 29.17
CA LEU A 1047 5.72 -5.52 29.09
C LEU A 1047 4.64 -5.72 27.99
N PRO A 1048 3.38 -5.27 28.20
CA PRO A 1048 2.32 -5.37 27.20
C PRO A 1048 2.61 -4.52 25.97
N VAL A 1049 3.32 -3.39 26.14
CA VAL A 1049 3.65 -2.45 25.06
C VAL A 1049 4.74 -3.00 24.13
N GLY A 1050 5.68 -3.80 24.66
CA GLY A 1050 6.85 -4.25 23.91
C GLY A 1050 6.52 -5.16 22.73
N THR A 1051 5.44 -5.97 22.79
CA THR A 1051 4.95 -6.69 21.59
C THR A 1051 3.42 -6.75 21.52
N PRO A 1052 2.81 -6.69 20.32
CA PRO A 1052 1.37 -6.91 20.17
C PRO A 1052 0.86 -8.27 20.72
N PRO A 1053 1.58 -9.41 20.59
CA PRO A 1053 1.29 -10.63 21.35
C PRO A 1053 1.07 -10.39 22.86
N ASN A 1054 1.97 -9.66 23.51
CA ASN A 1054 1.86 -9.34 24.94
C ASN A 1054 0.64 -8.46 25.23
N ALA A 1055 0.34 -7.48 24.37
CA ALA A 1055 -0.87 -6.64 24.47
C ALA A 1055 -2.17 -7.43 24.32
N ILE A 1056 -2.24 -8.35 23.36
CA ILE A 1056 -3.41 -9.20 23.09
C ILE A 1056 -3.72 -10.06 24.33
N ILE A 1057 -2.73 -10.73 24.92
CA ILE A 1057 -2.98 -11.57 26.09
C ILE A 1057 -3.25 -10.79 27.38
N ALA A 1058 -2.69 -9.58 27.51
CA ALA A 1058 -2.98 -8.69 28.64
C ALA A 1058 -4.43 -8.18 28.60
N THR A 1059 -4.90 -7.78 27.42
CA THR A 1059 -6.26 -7.27 27.21
C THR A 1059 -7.31 -8.39 27.23
N GLN A 1060 -7.21 -9.37 26.35
CA GLN A 1060 -8.18 -10.47 26.22
C GLN A 1060 -8.17 -11.38 27.46
N GLY A 1061 -6.99 -11.71 27.98
CA GLY A 1061 -6.84 -12.57 29.15
C GLY A 1061 -7.05 -11.87 30.50
N HIS A 1062 -7.30 -10.55 30.50
CA HIS A 1062 -7.31 -9.70 31.71
C HIS A 1062 -6.11 -9.94 32.63
N ILE A 1063 -4.90 -10.04 32.06
CA ILE A 1063 -3.66 -10.33 32.81
C ILE A 1063 -3.03 -9.01 33.26
N PRO A 1064 -2.95 -8.71 34.58
CA PRO A 1064 -2.35 -7.47 35.05
C PRO A 1064 -0.85 -7.43 34.75
N THR A 1065 -0.33 -6.28 34.33
CA THR A 1065 1.08 -6.05 33.93
C THR A 1065 2.10 -6.65 34.90
N LYS A 1066 1.87 -6.59 36.22
CA LYS A 1066 2.74 -7.21 37.25
C LYS A 1066 2.98 -8.71 37.02
N TRP A 1067 1.99 -9.44 36.52
CA TRP A 1067 2.09 -10.88 36.25
C TRP A 1067 2.72 -11.20 34.89
N LEU A 1068 2.64 -10.28 33.93
CA LEU A 1068 3.39 -10.38 32.68
C LEU A 1068 4.88 -10.13 32.93
N ILE A 1069 5.24 -9.12 33.73
CA ILE A 1069 6.63 -8.83 34.10
C ILE A 1069 7.28 -10.04 34.80
N THR A 1070 6.59 -10.66 35.77
CA THR A 1070 7.13 -11.84 36.46
C THR A 1070 7.12 -13.12 35.62
N GLY A 1071 6.21 -13.21 34.63
CA GLY A 1071 6.19 -14.30 33.65
C GLY A 1071 7.31 -14.20 32.60
N GLY A 1072 7.57 -12.99 32.10
CA GLY A 1072 8.52 -12.72 31.02
C GLY A 1072 9.98 -12.58 31.46
N PHE A 1073 10.22 -12.45 32.77
CA PHE A 1073 11.58 -12.32 33.31
C PHE A 1073 12.46 -13.53 33.01
N ALA A 1074 11.94 -14.75 33.15
CA ALA A 1074 12.68 -15.97 32.85
C ALA A 1074 12.92 -16.20 31.34
N PRO A 1075 11.89 -16.07 30.46
CA PRO A 1075 12.08 -16.00 29.00
C PRO A 1075 13.22 -15.09 28.56
N ALA A 1076 13.21 -13.83 29.01
CA ALA A 1076 14.23 -12.85 28.64
C ALA A 1076 15.65 -13.18 29.16
N ILE A 1077 15.78 -14.06 30.16
CA ILE A 1077 17.09 -14.51 30.68
C ILE A 1077 17.58 -15.73 29.91
N TYR A 1078 16.77 -16.78 29.75
CA TYR A 1078 17.26 -17.96 29.02
C TYR A 1078 17.38 -17.69 27.52
N SER A 1079 16.58 -16.81 26.92
CA SER A 1079 16.77 -16.43 25.52
C SER A 1079 18.11 -15.72 25.28
N LEU A 1080 18.50 -14.82 26.19
CA LEU A 1080 19.81 -14.17 26.18
C LEU A 1080 20.96 -15.19 26.32
N ILE A 1081 20.84 -16.14 27.27
CA ILE A 1081 21.86 -17.18 27.48
C ILE A 1081 21.96 -18.11 26.26
N VAL A 1082 20.84 -18.55 25.70
CA VAL A 1082 20.78 -19.37 24.48
C VAL A 1082 21.39 -18.61 23.31
N GLN A 1083 21.11 -17.31 23.16
CA GLN A 1083 21.65 -16.50 22.06
C GLN A 1083 23.19 -16.38 22.15
N VAL A 1084 23.71 -16.10 23.34
CA VAL A 1084 25.15 -15.87 23.59
C VAL A 1084 25.97 -17.17 23.52
N ILE A 1085 25.37 -18.34 23.78
CA ILE A 1085 26.05 -19.65 23.68
C ILE A 1085 25.86 -20.30 22.30
N LEU A 1086 24.63 -20.34 21.80
CA LEU A 1086 24.31 -21.09 20.57
C LEU A 1086 24.75 -20.35 19.30
N PHE A 1087 24.71 -19.00 19.27
CA PHE A 1087 25.10 -18.30 18.04
C PHE A 1087 26.61 -18.36 17.75
N PRO A 1088 27.53 -18.16 18.71
CA PRO A 1088 28.97 -18.35 18.46
C PRO A 1088 29.39 -19.80 18.17
N THR A 1089 28.53 -20.79 18.41
CA THR A 1089 28.82 -22.20 18.13
C THR A 1089 28.17 -22.67 16.83
N TRP A 1090 26.87 -22.43 16.63
CA TRP A 1090 26.15 -22.80 15.40
C TRP A 1090 26.42 -21.84 14.24
N GLY A 1091 26.56 -20.53 14.52
CA GLY A 1091 26.80 -19.50 13.51
C GLY A 1091 28.18 -19.62 12.84
N VAL A 1092 29.18 -20.22 13.50
CA VAL A 1092 30.47 -20.56 12.87
C VAL A 1092 30.29 -21.61 11.79
N TYR A 1093 29.46 -22.63 12.03
CA TYR A 1093 29.16 -23.67 11.04
C TYR A 1093 28.30 -23.17 9.86
N VAL A 1094 27.35 -22.25 10.11
CA VAL A 1094 26.40 -21.78 9.07
C VAL A 1094 26.89 -20.55 8.29
N PHE A 1095 27.71 -19.68 8.90
CA PHE A 1095 28.11 -18.39 8.30
C PHE A 1095 29.63 -18.12 8.36
N GLY A 1096 30.47 -19.07 8.78
CA GLY A 1096 31.94 -18.91 8.77
C GLY A 1096 32.48 -17.78 9.68
N ILE A 1097 31.76 -17.42 10.75
CA ILE A 1097 32.00 -16.19 11.54
C ILE A 1097 33.28 -16.18 12.40
N SER A 1098 34.19 -17.14 12.20
CA SER A 1098 35.47 -17.23 12.93
C SER A 1098 36.45 -16.13 12.53
N ASP A 1099 36.45 -15.72 11.26
CA ASP A 1099 37.46 -14.88 10.65
C ASP A 1099 36.88 -13.57 10.13
N PHE A 1100 37.71 -12.53 10.00
CA PHE A 1100 37.27 -11.25 9.42
C PHE A 1100 37.24 -11.35 7.89
N PRO A 1101 36.08 -11.10 7.24
CA PRO A 1101 35.92 -11.41 5.83
C PRO A 1101 36.53 -10.34 4.92
N GLU A 1102 37.21 -10.76 3.85
CA GLU A 1102 37.86 -9.83 2.91
C GLU A 1102 36.88 -8.85 2.27
N TRP A 1103 35.62 -9.24 2.01
CA TRP A 1103 34.59 -8.35 1.45
C TRP A 1103 34.21 -7.17 2.36
N ALA A 1104 34.59 -7.18 3.65
CA ALA A 1104 34.42 -6.03 4.55
C ALA A 1104 35.60 -5.04 4.48
N VAL A 1105 36.76 -5.45 3.96
CA VAL A 1105 37.96 -4.59 3.84
C VAL A 1105 37.76 -3.44 2.84
N PRO A 1106 37.09 -3.61 1.67
CA PRO A 1106 36.72 -2.50 0.79
C PRO A 1106 35.87 -1.41 1.46
N GLN A 1107 35.08 -1.71 2.50
CA GLN A 1107 34.40 -0.66 3.26
C GLN A 1107 35.36 0.10 4.17
N MET A 1108 36.25 -0.60 4.86
CA MET A 1108 37.30 0.03 5.68
C MET A 1108 38.18 0.97 4.83
N LEU A 1109 38.49 0.57 3.59
CA LEU A 1109 39.23 1.39 2.62
C LEU A 1109 38.40 2.54 2.04
N ASN A 1110 37.17 2.30 1.57
CA ASN A 1110 36.33 3.38 1.00
C ASN A 1110 35.91 4.42 2.05
N ALA A 1111 35.69 4.02 3.31
CA ALA A 1111 35.45 4.93 4.43
C ALA A 1111 36.74 5.67 4.88
N ASN A 1112 37.93 5.16 4.52
CA ASN A 1112 39.17 5.93 4.67
C ASN A 1112 39.42 6.86 3.50
N VAL A 1113 39.02 6.53 2.26
CA VAL A 1113 39.22 7.41 1.09
C VAL A 1113 38.17 8.52 1.02
N ARG A 1114 36.88 8.21 1.12
CA ARG A 1114 35.81 9.23 1.03
C ARG A 1114 35.80 10.19 2.22
N CYS A 1115 36.13 9.70 3.41
CA CYS A 1115 36.10 10.49 4.65
C CYS A 1115 37.48 11.07 5.02
N ALA A 1116 38.44 11.14 4.08
CA ALA A 1116 39.74 11.81 4.25
C ALA A 1116 39.97 12.97 3.26
N VAL A 1117 39.00 13.27 2.41
CA VAL A 1117 38.88 14.58 1.75
C VAL A 1117 38.16 15.49 2.77
N PRO A 1118 38.73 16.68 3.11
CA PRO A 1118 38.17 17.58 4.12
C PRO A 1118 36.95 18.37 3.62
#